data_AF-A0A1E4IQP9-F1
#
_entry.id   AF-A0A1E4IQP9-F1
#
_cell.length_a   1.000
_cell.length_b   1.000
_cell.length_c   1.000
_cell.angle_alpha   90.00
_cell.angle_beta   90.00
_cell.angle_gamma   90.00
#
_symmetry.space_group_name_H-M   'P 1'
#
loop_
_entity.id
_entity.type
_entity.pdbx_description
1 polymer ?
#
loop_
_entity_poly.entity_id
_entity_poly.type
_entity_poly.pdbx_seq_one_letter_code
_entity_poly.pdbx_strand_id
1 'polypeptide(L)'
;MPVSPEPVRLAVVICTYNRSASLIHTLASIADCGYSGRERIDVVVVANACSDDTLARLADFKAAHPRGNLTLSWIEEPRAGKSHALNAAIAQTTHDALCFIDDDQTVEAGFLARLLDGMDNFPEDAIYCGRIWPAWDGSEPVWVHTQGAYAIPIRPFPEFDLGSESLVITPHDRYPSGGNIAVRRQVFDAIGLFAVELGPTGHNLAGGEDHDFLKRATDKGFSIRYLPGVRQLHAIDAERMSTPYTLRKSFLRSRANFLIRRDERRPRLYMFRKILEHMGSAVFTLDARRRFFYLVRLAASLGELTGAVETLRMQAGTAGFALQPDRGMLRVETLAIVTVASGLIAWLASGDARWAGLEPAMLVAGVGTAALLAKSLLDFSQTGPHVREEVLTHYRRYTLFALARLSTWAFALMLFSGGAGVLGYFMLATVVGAGWSTTLAAVAALLGILGGFMLQFIRKLRFNPGLLMASMHYRMSRLYRLWHAMTPQRIARMQALGLGAAGLLFAAASWQLAKENRVGDLIALWASALFFAGSIAWAGWQPQTRAPRKRPARAADAPPNILMIGSDTLRADRLGALGYRRALTPHIDRLAADGALFANCYVPCARTAPSLISMLTGTWPHTHGIRDNFVDDESTDLKVDALPALLKQAGYRTAAISDWCGADMGKFSFGFDYTDLPQDQWNLKYLIRQGPKDLRLFVSLFTHNRLGRLLLPELYYLGGVPLTQPLGKRARRLVARLAESAQPFFLNVFYSTTHPPFASEWPWYTRFADPAYAGESKFAMARLTDPFEIIRRQGAPKEEFDLDQIIDLYDGCVAEFDDEIGKMMAHLETSGLADNTLVVVYSDHGMEFFEHDTWGQGNSAIGDFSPRIPLLIRDPRLAPRGKVDQVVRSIDLAPTLLDLAGMPPAPGMDGVSLAGCLSAEGVCPDLDAFNETGIWIADVPGLPDDHLRYPDLFELIEVPDRASGTLGIKPNYCPAILAAKDRMIRHGRWKLVYQPLESGHALRLFDLETDPACQHDVSAQHAAVTAELWKRLRHFLSVDTRQTSPLDASGPATGESDLGRTMAHRREA
;
A
#
# COMPACT_ATOMS: atom_id res chain seq x y z
N MET A 1 68.48 8.96 1.39
CA MET A 1 67.77 9.19 0.11
C MET A 1 66.33 8.77 0.35
N PRO A 2 65.33 9.63 0.11
CA PRO A 2 63.95 9.18 0.13
C PRO A 2 63.73 8.24 -1.06
N VAL A 3 63.12 7.10 -0.81
CA VAL A 3 62.68 6.16 -1.85
C VAL A 3 61.71 6.95 -2.74
N SER A 4 62.07 7.15 -4.01
CA SER A 4 61.13 7.70 -4.99
C SER A 4 59.86 6.83 -4.97
N PRO A 5 58.66 7.41 -4.81
CA PRO A 5 57.43 6.61 -4.80
C PRO A 5 57.38 5.78 -6.08
N GLU A 6 56.94 4.51 -5.95
CA GLU A 6 56.69 3.70 -7.14
C GLU A 6 55.70 4.46 -8.03
N PRO A 7 56.00 4.57 -9.33
CA PRO A 7 55.19 5.35 -10.25
C PRO A 7 53.79 4.71 -10.44
N VAL A 8 52.77 5.56 -10.56
CA VAL A 8 51.35 5.18 -10.48
C VAL A 8 50.91 4.46 -11.76
N ARG A 9 50.52 3.19 -11.67
CA ARG A 9 49.92 2.49 -12.82
C ARG A 9 48.51 3.00 -13.09
N LEU A 10 48.35 3.69 -14.22
CA LEU A 10 47.09 4.31 -14.64
C LEU A 10 46.37 3.49 -15.71
N ALA A 11 45.06 3.30 -15.55
CA ALA A 11 44.17 2.87 -16.63
C ALA A 11 43.24 4.01 -17.06
N VAL A 12 43.10 4.23 -18.36
CA VAL A 12 42.08 5.10 -18.95
C VAL A 12 40.86 4.26 -19.29
N VAL A 13 39.72 4.53 -18.67
CA VAL A 13 38.48 3.79 -18.83
C VAL A 13 37.50 4.59 -19.67
N ILE A 14 37.01 3.99 -20.76
CA ILE A 14 36.02 4.58 -21.66
C ILE A 14 34.83 3.63 -21.77
N CYS A 15 33.64 4.06 -21.36
CA CYS A 15 32.42 3.28 -21.50
C CYS A 15 31.65 3.75 -22.73
N THR A 16 31.16 2.82 -23.55
CA THR A 16 30.44 3.15 -24.79
C THR A 16 29.20 2.28 -25.00
N TYR A 17 28.16 2.86 -25.60
CA TYR A 17 26.93 2.17 -26.00
C TYR A 17 26.49 2.67 -27.38
N ASN A 18 26.72 1.86 -28.42
CA ASN A 18 26.33 2.15 -29.81
C ASN A 18 26.81 3.53 -30.34
N ARG A 19 28.06 3.89 -30.05
CA ARG A 19 28.67 5.18 -30.38
C ARG A 19 30.06 5.02 -31.01
N SER A 20 30.21 4.00 -31.84
CA SER A 20 31.50 3.59 -32.41
C SER A 20 32.29 4.73 -33.07
N ALA A 21 31.64 5.64 -33.82
CA ALA A 21 32.31 6.77 -34.47
C ALA A 21 32.91 7.79 -33.48
N SER A 22 32.16 8.14 -32.44
CA SER A 22 32.58 9.09 -31.40
C SER A 22 33.73 8.50 -30.58
N LEU A 23 33.59 7.23 -30.19
CA LEU A 23 34.62 6.47 -29.46
C LEU A 23 35.97 6.48 -30.19
N ILE A 24 35.97 6.26 -31.51
CA ILE A 24 37.21 6.26 -32.30
C ILE A 24 37.86 7.65 -32.32
N HIS A 25 37.07 8.72 -32.35
CA HIS A 25 37.58 10.08 -32.26
C HIS A 25 38.21 10.35 -30.87
N THR A 26 37.58 9.88 -29.80
CA THR A 26 38.14 9.93 -28.43
C THR A 26 39.47 9.18 -28.36
N LEU A 27 39.50 7.93 -28.84
CA LEU A 27 40.71 7.09 -28.84
C LEU A 27 41.85 7.72 -29.65
N ALA A 28 41.56 8.30 -30.81
CA ALA A 28 42.55 9.03 -31.60
C ALA A 28 43.15 10.20 -30.82
N SER A 29 42.31 11.02 -30.15
CA SER A 29 42.81 12.15 -29.34
C SER A 29 43.71 11.71 -28.17
N ILE A 30 43.44 10.55 -27.57
CA ILE A 30 44.26 10.00 -26.50
C ILE A 30 45.59 9.48 -27.06
N ALA A 31 45.56 8.81 -28.22
CA ALA A 31 46.78 8.38 -28.91
C ALA A 31 47.67 9.55 -29.32
N ASP A 32 47.06 10.63 -29.79
CA ASP A 32 47.74 11.83 -30.31
C ASP A 32 48.10 12.85 -29.21
N CYS A 33 47.75 12.61 -27.95
CA CYS A 33 48.02 13.55 -26.86
C CYS A 33 49.53 13.70 -26.53
N GLY A 34 50.42 12.98 -27.21
CA GLY A 34 51.87 13.14 -27.11
C GLY A 34 52.48 12.57 -25.83
N TYR A 35 51.85 11.55 -25.22
CA TYR A 35 52.39 10.90 -24.03
C TYR A 35 53.65 10.07 -24.34
N SER A 36 54.81 10.55 -23.91
CA SER A 36 56.12 9.89 -24.07
C SER A 36 56.72 9.40 -22.73
N GLY A 37 55.88 9.17 -21.72
CA GLY A 37 56.33 8.71 -20.40
C GLY A 37 57.03 7.34 -20.44
N ARG A 38 57.78 6.99 -19.39
CA ARG A 38 58.46 5.68 -19.29
C ARG A 38 57.50 4.53 -19.00
N GLU A 39 56.29 4.83 -18.57
CA GLU A 39 55.31 3.85 -18.12
C GLU A 39 54.27 3.54 -19.19
N ARG A 40 53.70 2.34 -19.10
CA ARG A 40 52.64 1.90 -19.99
C ARG A 40 51.28 2.24 -19.38
N ILE A 41 50.44 2.93 -20.13
CA ILE A 41 49.05 3.22 -19.74
C ILE A 41 48.12 2.28 -20.51
N ASP A 42 47.18 1.66 -19.80
CA ASP A 42 46.19 0.80 -20.45
C ASP A 42 44.90 1.59 -20.71
N VAL A 43 44.43 1.58 -21.95
CA VAL A 43 43.14 2.12 -22.36
C VAL A 43 42.15 0.95 -22.41
N VAL A 44 41.20 0.95 -21.48
CA VAL A 44 40.19 -0.10 -21.31
C VAL A 44 38.85 0.44 -21.78
N VAL A 45 38.35 -0.09 -22.90
CA VAL A 45 37.03 0.25 -23.43
C VAL A 45 35.98 -0.75 -22.94
N VAL A 46 34.92 -0.28 -22.30
CA VAL A 46 33.79 -1.14 -21.94
C VAL A 46 32.70 -0.99 -22.99
N ALA A 47 32.59 -1.99 -23.87
CA ALA A 47 31.50 -2.13 -24.83
C ALA A 47 30.25 -2.60 -24.08
N ASN A 48 29.42 -1.65 -23.67
CA ASN A 48 28.22 -1.93 -22.90
C ASN A 48 27.08 -2.27 -23.86
N ALA A 49 26.59 -3.51 -23.84
CA ALA A 49 25.44 -3.98 -24.62
C ALA A 49 25.41 -3.46 -26.08
N CYS A 50 26.57 -3.34 -26.72
CA CYS A 50 26.70 -2.78 -28.06
C CYS A 50 26.19 -3.76 -29.11
N SER A 51 25.52 -3.23 -30.12
CA SER A 51 24.94 -3.95 -31.26
C SER A 51 25.34 -3.36 -32.61
N ASP A 52 26.12 -2.27 -32.59
CA ASP A 52 26.68 -1.63 -33.77
C ASP A 52 28.08 -2.20 -34.12
N ASP A 53 28.83 -1.49 -34.97
CA ASP A 53 30.17 -1.87 -35.42
C ASP A 53 31.29 -1.55 -34.40
N THR A 54 30.96 -1.27 -33.12
CA THR A 54 31.93 -0.89 -32.07
C THR A 54 33.10 -1.86 -31.96
N LEU A 55 32.87 -3.17 -31.84
CA LEU A 55 33.94 -4.16 -31.68
C LEU A 55 34.84 -4.26 -32.92
N ALA A 56 34.25 -4.17 -34.11
CA ALA A 56 35.01 -4.17 -35.37
C ALA A 56 35.94 -2.95 -35.44
N ARG A 57 35.42 -1.75 -35.13
CA ARG A 57 36.23 -0.52 -35.13
C ARG A 57 37.34 -0.52 -34.08
N LEU A 58 37.10 -1.11 -32.90
CA LEU A 58 38.13 -1.28 -31.87
C LEU A 58 39.27 -2.18 -32.36
N ALA A 59 38.93 -3.28 -33.04
CA ALA A 59 39.92 -4.17 -33.64
C ALA A 59 40.74 -3.46 -34.74
N ASP A 60 40.08 -2.72 -35.63
CA ASP A 60 40.73 -1.94 -36.69
C ASP A 60 41.66 -0.86 -36.10
N PHE A 61 41.19 -0.13 -35.08
CA PHE A 61 41.98 0.90 -34.42
C PHE A 61 43.22 0.32 -33.73
N LYS A 62 43.09 -0.84 -33.06
CA LYS A 62 44.20 -1.55 -32.44
C LYS A 62 45.22 -2.05 -33.47
N ALA A 63 44.75 -2.53 -34.62
CA ALA A 63 45.63 -2.96 -35.71
C ALA A 63 46.41 -1.78 -36.34
N ALA A 64 45.78 -0.60 -36.43
CA ALA A 64 46.41 0.62 -36.93
C ALA A 64 47.43 1.25 -35.96
N HIS A 65 47.34 0.94 -34.66
CA HIS A 65 48.22 1.49 -33.61
C HIS A 65 48.95 0.38 -32.81
N PRO A 66 49.76 -0.48 -33.45
CA PRO A 66 50.25 -1.73 -32.84
C PRO A 66 51.38 -1.55 -31.81
N ARG A 67 52.01 -0.36 -31.71
CA ARG A 67 53.17 -0.09 -30.82
C ARG A 67 53.24 1.36 -30.33
N GLY A 68 52.85 1.59 -29.08
CA GLY A 68 53.05 2.84 -28.34
C GLY A 68 53.02 2.60 -26.82
N ASN A 69 53.18 3.67 -26.04
CA ASN A 69 53.06 3.65 -24.58
C ASN A 69 51.61 3.45 -24.08
N LEU A 70 50.66 3.24 -24.99
CA LEU A 70 49.24 3.00 -24.72
C LEU A 70 48.85 1.59 -25.19
N THR A 71 48.20 0.80 -24.34
CA THR A 71 47.67 -0.52 -24.70
C THR A 71 46.15 -0.49 -24.77
N LEU A 72 45.54 -0.84 -25.90
CA LEU A 72 44.09 -0.94 -26.03
C LEU A 72 43.58 -2.36 -25.70
N SER A 73 42.64 -2.44 -24.75
CA SER A 73 41.84 -3.63 -24.41
C SER A 73 40.37 -3.26 -24.28
N TRP A 74 39.48 -4.26 -24.29
CA TRP A 74 38.06 -4.02 -24.08
C TRP A 74 37.36 -5.12 -23.29
N ILE A 75 36.24 -4.74 -22.66
CA ILE A 75 35.35 -5.58 -21.87
C ILE A 75 33.95 -5.51 -22.49
N GLU A 76 33.31 -6.64 -22.70
CA GLU A 76 31.90 -6.71 -23.10
C GLU A 76 31.02 -6.84 -21.84
N GLU A 77 30.19 -5.84 -21.55
CA GLU A 77 29.22 -5.89 -20.45
C GLU A 77 27.81 -6.04 -21.03
N PRO A 78 27.17 -7.22 -20.89
CA PRO A 78 25.89 -7.51 -21.52
C PRO A 78 24.70 -6.76 -20.89
N ARG A 79 24.83 -6.26 -19.65
CA ARG A 79 23.75 -5.52 -18.97
C ARG A 79 23.85 -4.04 -19.33
N ALA A 80 22.87 -3.53 -20.07
CA ALA A 80 22.83 -2.13 -20.46
C ALA A 80 22.79 -1.17 -19.25
N GLY A 81 23.68 -0.18 -19.22
CA GLY A 81 23.78 0.84 -18.19
C GLY A 81 25.20 1.38 -18.00
N LYS A 82 25.38 2.71 -17.93
CA LYS A 82 26.69 3.34 -17.72
C LYS A 82 27.33 2.90 -16.41
N SER A 83 26.58 2.84 -15.31
CA SER A 83 27.10 2.35 -14.04
C SER A 83 27.50 0.87 -14.09
N HIS A 84 26.78 0.03 -14.86
CA HIS A 84 27.21 -1.36 -15.07
C HIS A 84 28.56 -1.41 -15.78
N ALA A 85 28.76 -0.58 -16.81
CA ALA A 85 30.00 -0.49 -17.54
C ALA A 85 31.17 0.02 -16.67
N LEU A 86 30.96 1.11 -15.92
CA LEU A 86 31.95 1.67 -14.98
C LEU A 86 32.35 0.63 -13.93
N ASN A 87 31.36 -0.05 -13.34
CA ASN A 87 31.60 -1.07 -12.31
C ASN A 87 32.30 -2.31 -12.88
N ALA A 88 32.01 -2.70 -14.12
CA ALA A 88 32.71 -3.78 -14.80
C ALA A 88 34.19 -3.44 -15.04
N ALA A 89 34.50 -2.21 -15.46
CA ALA A 89 35.89 -1.76 -15.56
C ALA A 89 36.60 -1.80 -14.21
N ILE A 90 35.98 -1.28 -13.15
CA ILE A 90 36.55 -1.27 -11.80
C ILE A 90 36.87 -2.70 -11.33
N ALA A 91 35.93 -3.63 -11.52
CA ALA A 91 36.09 -5.02 -11.10
C ALA A 91 37.17 -5.79 -11.88
N GLN A 92 37.41 -5.45 -13.16
CA GLN A 92 38.29 -6.21 -14.06
C GLN A 92 39.66 -5.56 -14.29
N THR A 93 39.93 -4.42 -13.65
CA THR A 93 41.23 -3.74 -13.67
C THR A 93 41.92 -3.87 -12.31
N THR A 94 43.25 -3.84 -12.29
CA THR A 94 44.06 -3.93 -11.06
C THR A 94 45.02 -2.73 -10.92
N HIS A 95 44.75 -1.65 -11.64
CA HIS A 95 45.57 -0.44 -11.71
C HIS A 95 45.42 0.40 -10.44
N ASP A 96 46.45 1.18 -10.13
CA ASP A 96 46.54 1.96 -8.90
C ASP A 96 45.62 3.20 -8.96
N ALA A 97 45.36 3.69 -10.18
CA ALA A 97 44.38 4.73 -10.46
C ALA A 97 43.62 4.48 -11.78
N LEU A 98 42.38 4.93 -11.83
CA LEU A 98 41.52 4.86 -13.01
C LEU A 98 41.11 6.28 -13.43
N CYS A 99 41.45 6.67 -14.65
CA CYS A 99 41.01 7.91 -15.30
C CYS A 99 39.83 7.61 -16.22
N PHE A 100 38.68 8.21 -15.93
CA PHE A 100 37.46 8.01 -16.72
C PHE A 100 37.33 9.13 -17.75
N ILE A 101 37.07 8.76 -19.00
CA ILE A 101 36.83 9.67 -20.12
C ILE A 101 35.56 9.18 -20.84
N ASP A 102 34.64 10.08 -21.16
CA ASP A 102 33.43 9.69 -21.91
C ASP A 102 33.74 9.49 -23.42
N ASP A 103 32.95 8.65 -24.10
CA ASP A 103 33.13 8.30 -25.52
C ASP A 103 32.86 9.44 -26.52
N ASP A 104 32.47 10.63 -26.02
CA ASP A 104 32.26 11.88 -26.74
C ASP A 104 33.17 13.02 -26.25
N GLN A 105 34.27 12.67 -25.58
CA GLN A 105 35.29 13.62 -25.11
C GLN A 105 36.63 13.43 -25.83
N THR A 106 37.34 14.51 -26.07
CA THR A 106 38.69 14.50 -26.62
C THR A 106 39.65 15.22 -25.69
N VAL A 107 40.89 14.76 -25.61
CA VAL A 107 41.91 15.32 -24.72
C VAL A 107 42.89 16.23 -25.48
N GLU A 108 43.40 17.27 -24.82
CA GLU A 108 44.45 18.12 -25.39
C GLU A 108 45.85 17.49 -25.31
N ALA A 109 46.78 17.99 -26.12
CA ALA A 109 48.19 17.59 -26.07
C ALA A 109 48.79 17.79 -24.67
N GLY A 110 49.40 16.73 -24.11
CA GLY A 110 49.97 16.68 -22.78
C GLY A 110 48.99 16.31 -21.66
N PHE A 111 47.75 15.93 -21.96
CA PHE A 111 46.72 15.59 -20.96
C PHE A 111 47.19 14.54 -19.94
N LEU A 112 47.64 13.37 -20.40
CA LEU A 112 48.06 12.26 -19.52
C LEU A 112 49.31 12.61 -18.71
N ALA A 113 50.27 13.32 -19.31
CA ALA A 113 51.47 13.79 -18.62
C ALA A 113 51.12 14.75 -17.48
N ARG A 114 50.26 15.75 -17.74
CA ARG A 114 49.83 16.72 -16.72
C ARG A 114 48.97 16.10 -15.62
N LEU A 115 48.20 15.07 -15.95
CA LEU A 115 47.44 14.32 -14.95
C LEU A 115 48.39 13.59 -14.00
N LEU A 116 49.35 12.83 -14.54
CA LEU A 116 50.35 12.12 -13.74
C LEU A 116 51.22 13.08 -12.93
N ASP A 117 51.72 14.16 -13.53
CA ASP A 117 52.45 15.22 -12.83
C ASP A 117 51.61 15.80 -11.68
N GLY A 118 50.30 15.99 -11.89
CA GLY A 118 49.39 16.45 -10.84
C GLY A 118 49.21 15.43 -9.72
N MET A 119 49.15 14.14 -10.04
CA MET A 119 49.06 13.06 -9.06
C MET A 119 50.33 12.92 -8.22
N ASP A 120 51.50 13.13 -8.84
CA ASP A 120 52.80 13.06 -8.19
C ASP A 120 53.08 14.30 -7.32
N ASN A 121 52.66 15.49 -7.77
CA ASN A 121 52.81 16.73 -7.02
C ASN A 121 51.84 16.83 -5.83
N PHE A 122 50.72 16.11 -5.87
CA PHE A 122 49.70 16.10 -4.81
C PHE A 122 49.33 14.66 -4.42
N PRO A 123 50.25 13.88 -3.83
CA PRO A 123 50.05 12.45 -3.60
C PRO A 123 49.00 12.15 -2.53
N GLU A 124 48.75 13.09 -1.60
CA GLU A 124 47.76 12.97 -0.52
C GLU A 124 46.31 13.07 -1.02
N ASP A 125 46.10 13.59 -2.24
CA ASP A 125 44.76 13.70 -2.80
C ASP A 125 44.31 12.37 -3.43
N ALA A 126 43.01 12.08 -3.32
CA ALA A 126 42.47 10.77 -3.72
C ALA A 126 41.76 10.79 -5.09
N ILE A 127 41.28 11.97 -5.51
CA ILE A 127 40.56 12.18 -6.76
C ILE A 127 41.11 13.43 -7.45
N TYR A 128 41.30 13.37 -8.76
CA TYR A 128 41.83 14.46 -9.58
C TYR A 128 40.86 14.75 -10.73
N CYS A 129 40.69 16.02 -11.09
CA CYS A 129 39.82 16.44 -12.18
C CYS A 129 40.41 17.61 -12.96
N GLY A 130 39.94 17.81 -14.20
CA GLY A 130 40.46 18.83 -15.11
C GLY A 130 39.40 19.81 -15.62
N ARG A 131 39.76 20.60 -16.62
CA ARG A 131 38.84 21.44 -17.38
C ARG A 131 38.11 20.65 -18.45
N ILE A 132 36.83 20.93 -18.60
CA ILE A 132 36.02 20.50 -19.74
C ILE A 132 35.35 21.71 -20.38
N TRP A 133 35.58 21.88 -21.68
CA TRP A 133 34.85 22.85 -22.50
C TRP A 133 34.00 22.17 -23.57
N PRO A 134 32.88 22.79 -23.97
CA PRO A 134 32.14 22.33 -25.13
C PRO A 134 32.95 22.52 -26.41
N ALA A 135 33.14 21.44 -27.18
CA ALA A 135 33.56 21.49 -28.58
C ALA A 135 32.31 21.77 -29.43
N TRP A 136 32.16 23.03 -29.83
CA TRP A 136 31.06 23.46 -30.70
C TRP A 136 31.32 23.03 -32.14
N ASP A 137 30.33 22.44 -32.79
CA ASP A 137 30.29 22.16 -34.24
C ASP A 137 29.87 23.39 -35.08
N GLY A 138 29.64 24.53 -34.42
CA GLY A 138 29.21 25.82 -34.96
C GLY A 138 29.39 26.96 -33.93
N SER A 139 28.60 28.05 -34.01
CA SER A 139 28.61 29.12 -32.99
C SER A 139 27.68 28.80 -31.81
N GLU A 140 28.11 29.09 -30.58
CA GLU A 140 27.28 28.99 -29.37
C GLU A 140 25.90 29.64 -29.60
N PRO A 141 24.78 28.93 -29.38
CA PRO A 141 23.46 29.49 -29.65
C PRO A 141 23.16 30.71 -28.77
N VAL A 142 22.69 31.81 -29.36
CA VAL A 142 22.42 33.09 -28.67
C VAL A 142 21.40 32.97 -27.51
N TRP A 143 20.60 31.90 -27.47
CA TRP A 143 19.61 31.65 -26.41
C TRP A 143 20.18 30.89 -25.20
N VAL A 144 21.38 30.31 -25.33
CA VAL A 144 22.10 29.67 -24.23
C VAL A 144 22.71 30.77 -23.37
N HIS A 145 22.13 30.99 -22.19
CA HIS A 145 22.66 31.94 -21.22
C HIS A 145 23.18 31.18 -20.01
N THR A 146 24.49 31.25 -19.79
CA THR A 146 25.15 30.73 -18.58
C THR A 146 25.23 31.78 -17.47
N GLN A 147 24.90 33.04 -17.77
CA GLN A 147 24.91 34.19 -16.85
C GLN A 147 23.67 35.09 -17.06
N GLY A 148 23.32 35.92 -16.06
CA GLY A 148 22.20 36.88 -16.11
C GLY A 148 20.87 36.36 -15.54
N ALA A 149 19.83 37.20 -15.57
CA ALA A 149 18.53 36.96 -14.90
C ALA A 149 17.73 35.77 -15.44
N TYR A 150 18.10 35.25 -16.62
CA TYR A 150 17.45 34.11 -17.29
C TYR A 150 18.42 32.96 -17.55
N ALA A 151 19.52 32.88 -16.79
CA ALA A 151 20.49 31.80 -16.91
C ALA A 151 19.83 30.44 -16.70
N ILE A 152 20.19 29.45 -17.53
CA ILE A 152 19.67 28.09 -17.41
C ILE A 152 20.42 27.41 -16.25
N PRO A 153 19.74 27.09 -15.12
CA PRO A 153 20.43 26.58 -13.93
C PRO A 153 21.03 25.19 -14.13
N ILE A 154 20.43 24.37 -15.00
CA ILE A 154 20.94 23.05 -15.40
C ILE A 154 21.44 23.17 -16.84
N ARG A 155 22.76 23.28 -17.02
CA ARG A 155 23.36 23.50 -18.34
C ARG A 155 23.08 22.30 -19.28
N PRO A 156 22.57 22.54 -20.52
CA PRO A 156 22.26 21.46 -21.46
C PRO A 156 23.51 20.77 -22.03
N PHE A 157 24.67 21.39 -21.91
CA PHE A 157 25.99 20.89 -22.31
C PHE A 157 26.93 20.72 -21.10
N PRO A 158 27.94 19.83 -21.19
CA PRO A 158 28.95 19.63 -20.14
C PRO A 158 30.02 20.71 -20.21
N GLU A 159 30.28 21.36 -19.07
CA GLU A 159 31.32 22.38 -18.94
C GLU A 159 31.79 22.38 -17.48
N PHE A 160 33.10 22.34 -17.27
CA PHE A 160 33.72 22.37 -15.95
C PHE A 160 35.00 23.21 -15.98
N ASP A 161 34.97 24.39 -15.39
CA ASP A 161 36.14 25.28 -15.24
C ASP A 161 36.01 26.02 -13.89
N LEU A 162 37.04 25.91 -13.05
CA LEU A 162 37.14 26.57 -11.74
C LEU A 162 38.24 27.65 -11.71
N GLY A 163 38.76 28.06 -12.87
CA GLY A 163 39.82 29.07 -12.97
C GLY A 163 41.21 28.49 -13.22
N SER A 164 42.23 29.35 -13.20
CA SER A 164 43.61 29.03 -13.63
C SER A 164 44.50 28.42 -12.56
N GLU A 165 44.03 28.32 -11.32
CA GLU A 165 44.81 27.82 -10.19
C GLU A 165 44.42 26.38 -9.83
N SER A 166 45.39 25.63 -9.31
CA SER A 166 45.16 24.31 -8.74
C SER A 166 44.59 24.46 -7.33
N LEU A 167 43.46 23.80 -7.04
CA LEU A 167 42.74 23.93 -5.76
C LEU A 167 42.05 22.63 -5.35
N VAL A 168 41.70 22.51 -4.07
CA VAL A 168 40.84 21.44 -3.57
C VAL A 168 39.39 21.90 -3.66
N ILE A 169 38.52 21.09 -4.26
CA ILE A 169 37.09 21.37 -4.37
C ILE A 169 36.43 21.28 -2.99
N THR A 170 35.68 22.31 -2.61
CA THR A 170 34.92 22.35 -1.35
C THR A 170 33.46 21.94 -1.56
N PRO A 171 32.69 21.62 -0.51
CA PRO A 171 31.25 21.31 -0.63
C PRO A 171 30.39 22.43 -1.23
N HIS A 172 30.90 23.67 -1.28
CA HIS A 172 30.22 24.80 -1.90
C HIS A 172 30.49 24.92 -3.40
N ASP A 173 31.51 24.21 -3.90
CA ASP A 173 31.88 24.19 -5.31
C ASP A 173 31.04 23.16 -6.08
N ARG A 174 31.03 23.29 -7.40
CA ARG A 174 30.40 22.30 -8.28
C ARG A 174 31.31 21.07 -8.38
N TYR A 175 30.74 19.87 -8.24
CA TYR A 175 31.47 18.62 -8.52
C TYR A 175 31.70 18.39 -10.02
N PRO A 176 32.84 17.78 -10.40
CA PRO A 176 33.09 17.34 -11.78
C PRO A 176 32.15 16.21 -12.22
N SER A 177 32.07 15.96 -13.52
CA SER A 177 31.38 14.79 -14.10
C SER A 177 32.25 13.54 -14.08
N GLY A 178 31.64 12.36 -14.24
CA GLY A 178 32.32 11.06 -14.24
C GLY A 178 33.37 10.90 -15.34
N GLY A 179 33.17 11.45 -16.54
CA GLY A 179 34.21 11.51 -17.57
C GLY A 179 35.33 12.52 -17.32
N ASN A 180 35.36 13.16 -16.15
CA ASN A 180 36.35 14.19 -15.79
C ASN A 180 37.07 13.90 -14.49
N ILE A 181 37.17 12.62 -14.10
CA ILE A 181 37.80 12.24 -12.85
C ILE A 181 38.84 11.14 -13.07
N ALA A 182 39.95 11.27 -12.35
CA ALA A 182 40.89 10.19 -12.10
C ALA A 182 40.85 9.85 -10.61
N VAL A 183 40.64 8.58 -10.29
CA VAL A 183 40.33 8.10 -8.95
C VAL A 183 41.36 7.06 -8.54
N ARG A 184 41.99 7.25 -7.38
CA ARG A 184 42.86 6.22 -6.79
C ARG A 184 42.03 5.02 -6.33
N ARG A 185 42.56 3.81 -6.50
CA ARG A 185 41.86 2.56 -6.19
C ARG A 185 41.26 2.53 -4.78
N GLN A 186 42.01 3.03 -3.79
CA GLN A 186 41.60 3.10 -2.39
C GLN A 186 40.22 3.76 -2.14
N VAL A 187 39.80 4.66 -3.03
CA VAL A 187 38.47 5.31 -2.93
C VAL A 187 37.37 4.28 -3.16
N PHE A 188 37.49 3.44 -4.20
CA PHE A 188 36.50 2.40 -4.49
C PHE A 188 36.40 1.38 -3.35
N ASP A 189 37.54 1.03 -2.75
CA ASP A 189 37.60 0.09 -1.63
C ASP A 189 36.93 0.66 -0.38
N ALA A 190 37.03 1.98 -0.16
CA ALA A 190 36.50 2.65 1.04
C ALA A 190 35.01 3.02 0.97
N ILE A 191 34.51 3.40 -0.21
CA ILE A 191 33.12 3.89 -0.36
C ILE A 191 32.23 3.01 -1.24
N GLY A 192 32.78 2.01 -1.91
CA GLY A 192 32.06 1.13 -2.84
C GLY A 192 31.89 1.74 -4.25
N LEU A 193 31.19 1.00 -5.11
CA LEU A 193 31.08 1.24 -6.55
C LEU A 193 30.06 2.34 -6.92
N PHE A 194 29.90 2.64 -8.22
CA PHE A 194 28.87 3.57 -8.72
C PHE A 194 27.47 2.95 -8.55
N ALA A 195 26.51 3.75 -8.08
CA ALA A 195 25.12 3.35 -7.93
C ALA A 195 24.50 3.03 -9.29
N VAL A 196 23.93 1.83 -9.44
CA VAL A 196 23.40 1.35 -10.72
C VAL A 196 22.06 2.01 -11.04
N GLU A 197 21.26 2.25 -10.01
CA GLU A 197 19.93 2.86 -10.07
C GLU A 197 19.94 4.36 -10.41
N LEU A 198 21.08 5.04 -10.25
CA LEU A 198 21.24 6.46 -10.55
C LEU A 198 21.83 6.74 -11.94
N GLY A 199 22.39 5.71 -12.59
CA GLY A 199 23.05 5.82 -13.89
C GLY A 199 22.11 5.79 -15.09
N PRO A 200 22.52 6.34 -16.24
CA PRO A 200 21.78 6.19 -17.50
C PRO A 200 21.79 4.75 -18.00
N THR A 201 20.67 4.33 -18.60
CA THR A 201 20.52 3.09 -19.38
C THR A 201 20.16 3.41 -20.82
N GLY A 202 20.91 2.86 -21.79
CA GLY A 202 20.79 3.22 -23.21
C GLY A 202 21.01 4.72 -23.46
N HIS A 203 20.13 5.36 -24.23
CA HIS A 203 20.17 6.82 -24.50
C HIS A 203 19.37 7.68 -23.48
N ASN A 204 19.09 7.16 -22.28
CA ASN A 204 18.41 7.92 -21.24
C ASN A 204 19.29 9.06 -20.70
N LEU A 205 18.71 10.22 -20.37
CA LEU A 205 19.42 11.41 -19.86
C LEU A 205 19.51 11.45 -18.32
N ALA A 206 19.20 10.32 -17.66
CA ALA A 206 19.46 10.17 -16.22
C ALA A 206 20.98 10.19 -15.97
N GLY A 207 21.42 10.69 -14.82
CA GLY A 207 22.84 10.74 -14.51
C GLY A 207 23.06 11.36 -13.14
N GLY A 208 23.03 10.55 -12.09
CA GLY A 208 23.28 10.94 -10.70
C GLY A 208 24.39 10.13 -10.03
N GLU A 209 24.84 9.06 -10.67
CA GLU A 209 25.86 8.13 -10.20
C GLU A 209 27.19 8.82 -9.88
N ASP A 210 27.63 9.76 -10.73
CA ASP A 210 28.89 10.47 -10.55
C ASP A 210 28.85 11.36 -9.31
N HIS A 211 27.74 12.08 -9.14
CA HIS A 211 27.58 13.00 -8.01
C HIS A 211 27.38 12.25 -6.70
N ASP A 212 26.64 11.13 -6.70
CA ASP A 212 26.54 10.23 -5.55
C ASP A 212 27.91 9.69 -5.15
N PHE A 213 28.70 9.19 -6.11
CA PHE A 213 30.04 8.66 -5.87
C PHE A 213 30.98 9.71 -5.27
N LEU A 214 31.07 10.89 -5.89
CA LEU A 214 31.94 11.97 -5.41
C LEU A 214 31.49 12.49 -4.04
N LYS A 215 30.18 12.62 -3.80
CA LYS A 215 29.66 13.04 -2.51
C LYS A 215 30.00 12.01 -1.42
N ARG A 216 29.81 10.72 -1.69
CA ARG A 216 30.21 9.65 -0.75
C ARG A 216 31.71 9.71 -0.44
N ALA A 217 32.54 9.99 -1.44
CA ALA A 217 33.97 10.12 -1.26
C ALA A 217 34.33 11.31 -0.35
N THR A 218 33.76 12.50 -0.63
CA THR A 218 34.00 13.70 0.19
C THR A 218 33.43 13.58 1.60
N ASP A 219 32.26 12.96 1.77
CA ASP A 219 31.66 12.70 3.09
C ASP A 219 32.54 11.75 3.94
N LYS A 220 33.33 10.89 3.28
CA LYS A 220 34.31 10.00 3.92
C LYS A 220 35.67 10.68 4.16
N GLY A 221 35.81 11.94 3.77
CA GLY A 221 37.02 12.75 3.98
C GLY A 221 38.04 12.72 2.83
N PHE A 222 37.72 12.11 1.68
CA PHE A 222 38.60 12.16 0.51
C PHE A 222 38.55 13.53 -0.18
N SER A 223 39.71 14.07 -0.54
CA SER A 223 39.84 15.33 -1.28
C SER A 223 39.74 15.13 -2.80
N ILE A 224 39.21 16.16 -3.48
CA ILE A 224 39.18 16.25 -4.94
C ILE A 224 40.04 17.44 -5.38
N ARG A 225 41.12 17.15 -6.10
CA ARG A 225 42.05 18.16 -6.66
C ARG A 225 41.61 18.57 -8.05
N TYR A 226 41.50 19.88 -8.28
CA TYR A 226 41.29 20.46 -9.60
C TYR A 226 42.63 20.85 -10.24
N LEU A 227 42.90 20.35 -11.44
CA LEU A 227 44.13 20.55 -12.21
C LEU A 227 43.81 21.33 -13.51
N PRO A 228 44.06 22.65 -13.58
CA PRO A 228 43.68 23.47 -14.73
C PRO A 228 44.44 23.15 -16.03
N GLY A 229 45.56 22.42 -15.92
CA GLY A 229 46.34 21.94 -17.07
C GLY A 229 45.81 20.65 -17.70
N VAL A 230 44.98 19.89 -16.99
CA VAL A 230 44.30 18.69 -17.50
C VAL A 230 43.07 19.18 -18.24
N ARG A 231 43.05 19.09 -19.59
CA ARG A 231 42.05 19.76 -20.43
C ARG A 231 41.42 18.80 -21.43
N GLN A 232 40.10 18.84 -21.49
CA GLN A 232 39.29 18.05 -22.40
C GLN A 232 38.27 18.94 -23.11
N LEU A 233 37.88 18.50 -24.30
CA LEU A 233 36.78 19.06 -25.06
C LEU A 233 35.66 18.02 -25.15
N HIS A 234 34.41 18.45 -24.96
CA HIS A 234 33.23 17.59 -25.03
C HIS A 234 32.43 17.92 -26.27
N ALA A 235 32.23 16.95 -27.17
CA ALA A 235 31.44 17.16 -28.39
C ALA A 235 29.98 17.48 -28.06
N ILE A 236 29.42 18.52 -28.69
CA ILE A 236 28.02 18.92 -28.50
C ILE A 236 27.22 18.57 -29.75
N ASP A 237 26.28 17.63 -29.61
CA ASP A 237 25.31 17.31 -30.65
C ASP A 237 24.20 18.37 -30.72
N ALA A 238 23.80 18.76 -31.93
CA ALA A 238 22.69 19.67 -32.21
C ALA A 238 21.37 19.26 -31.53
N GLU A 239 21.09 17.96 -31.32
CA GLU A 239 19.89 17.51 -30.60
C GLU A 239 19.88 17.99 -29.13
N ARG A 240 21.06 18.11 -28.51
CA ARG A 240 21.23 18.61 -27.13
C ARG A 240 20.84 20.08 -26.99
N MET A 241 20.73 20.79 -28.11
CA MET A 241 20.33 22.19 -28.20
C MET A 241 18.83 22.37 -28.45
N SER A 242 18.03 21.30 -28.40
CA SER A 242 16.58 21.40 -28.58
C SER A 242 15.85 21.73 -27.26
N THR A 243 14.72 22.45 -27.37
CA THR A 243 13.81 22.70 -26.24
C THR A 243 13.35 21.41 -25.55
N PRO A 244 12.87 20.37 -26.28
CA PRO A 244 12.47 19.11 -25.66
C PRO A 244 13.60 18.44 -24.85
N TYR A 245 14.82 18.43 -25.39
CA TYR A 245 15.98 17.87 -24.70
C TYR A 245 16.28 18.63 -23.41
N THR A 246 16.29 19.97 -23.45
CA THR A 246 16.58 20.80 -22.28
C THR A 246 15.55 20.63 -21.17
N LEU A 247 14.25 20.56 -21.51
CA LEU A 247 13.18 20.30 -20.54
C LEU A 247 13.31 18.90 -19.92
N ARG A 248 13.55 17.89 -20.76
CA ARG A 248 13.72 16.50 -20.31
C ARG A 248 14.94 16.35 -19.40
N LYS A 249 16.08 16.95 -19.76
CA LYS A 249 17.31 16.95 -18.97
C LYS A 249 17.11 17.68 -17.64
N SER A 250 16.44 18.84 -17.65
CA SER A 250 16.10 19.58 -16.44
C SER A 250 15.26 18.74 -15.47
N PHE A 251 14.20 18.08 -15.96
CA PHE A 251 13.38 17.18 -15.16
C PHE A 251 14.19 16.01 -14.57
N LEU A 252 14.92 15.27 -15.41
CA LEU A 252 15.64 14.06 -15.00
C LEU A 252 16.79 14.37 -14.03
N ARG A 253 17.54 15.46 -14.25
CA ARG A 253 18.64 15.86 -13.38
C ARG A 253 18.15 16.39 -12.03
N SER A 254 17.07 17.17 -12.00
CA SER A 254 16.44 17.61 -10.75
C SER A 254 15.88 16.43 -9.94
N ARG A 255 15.28 15.44 -10.61
CA ARG A 255 14.85 14.19 -9.98
C ARG A 255 16.02 13.44 -9.35
N ALA A 256 17.09 13.21 -10.10
CA ALA A 256 18.28 12.51 -9.62
C ALA A 256 18.97 13.25 -8.46
N ASN A 257 19.16 14.58 -8.58
CA ASN A 257 19.74 15.41 -7.52
C ASN A 257 18.92 15.33 -6.22
N PHE A 258 17.59 15.21 -6.31
CA PHE A 258 16.74 15.02 -5.13
C PHE A 258 16.96 13.65 -4.49
N LEU A 259 17.01 12.58 -5.29
CA LEU A 259 17.27 11.22 -4.80
C LEU A 259 18.62 11.08 -4.07
N ILE A 260 19.64 11.84 -4.50
CA ILE A 260 20.98 11.86 -3.86
C ILE A 260 20.92 12.55 -2.48
N ARG A 261 20.06 13.56 -2.29
CA ARG A 261 19.90 14.28 -1.02
C ARG A 261 19.06 13.44 -0.03
N ARG A 262 19.69 12.44 0.58
CA ARG A 262 19.06 11.49 1.54
C ARG A 262 18.44 12.13 2.81
N ASP A 263 18.64 13.43 3.02
CA ASP A 263 18.13 14.16 4.19
C ASP A 263 16.73 14.76 3.99
N GLU A 264 16.28 14.97 2.73
CA GLU A 264 14.94 15.50 2.44
C GLU A 264 13.96 14.36 2.12
N ARG A 265 13.34 13.83 3.17
CA ARG A 265 12.65 12.52 3.11
C ARG A 265 11.16 12.54 2.74
N ARG A 266 10.55 13.70 2.45
CA ARG A 266 9.12 13.83 2.07
C ARG A 266 8.86 15.05 1.17
N PRO A 267 7.86 15.02 0.26
CA PRO A 267 7.38 16.20 -0.45
C PRO A 267 6.97 17.29 0.54
N ARG A 268 7.50 18.50 0.38
CA ARG A 268 7.14 19.66 1.23
C ARG A 268 6.14 20.56 0.51
N LEU A 269 5.31 21.27 1.27
CA LEU A 269 4.29 22.19 0.73
C LEU A 269 4.88 23.25 -0.21
N TYR A 270 6.11 23.69 0.03
CA TYR A 270 6.78 24.68 -0.82
C TYR A 270 6.97 24.18 -2.26
N MET A 271 7.09 22.86 -2.49
CA MET A 271 7.28 22.28 -3.82
C MET A 271 6.04 22.46 -4.70
N PHE A 272 4.84 22.26 -4.13
CA PHE A 272 3.58 22.48 -4.83
C PHE A 272 3.38 23.96 -5.17
N ARG A 273 3.70 24.85 -4.23
CA ARG A 273 3.71 26.30 -4.48
C ARG A 273 4.66 26.66 -5.62
N LYS A 274 5.89 26.14 -5.60
CA LYS A 274 6.91 26.35 -6.65
C LYS A 274 6.43 25.86 -8.03
N ILE A 275 5.73 24.74 -8.10
CA ILE A 275 5.12 24.21 -9.35
C ILE A 275 4.03 25.16 -9.85
N LEU A 276 3.10 25.57 -8.98
CA LEU A 276 2.01 26.48 -9.34
C LEU A 276 2.55 27.83 -9.82
N GLU A 277 3.57 28.38 -9.15
CA GLU A 277 4.23 29.63 -9.54
C GLU A 277 4.92 29.52 -10.91
N HIS A 278 5.72 28.47 -11.15
CA HIS A 278 6.37 28.28 -12.45
C HIS A 278 5.36 27.97 -13.57
N MET A 279 4.30 27.21 -13.29
CA MET A 279 3.24 26.91 -14.24
C MET A 279 2.45 28.16 -14.62
N GLY A 280 2.02 28.95 -13.63
CA GLY A 280 1.38 30.24 -13.87
C GLY A 280 2.27 31.17 -14.67
N SER A 281 3.55 31.29 -14.28
CA SER A 281 4.52 32.12 -14.99
C SER A 281 4.75 31.64 -16.44
N ALA A 282 4.79 30.33 -16.69
CA ALA A 282 4.91 29.79 -18.05
C ALA A 282 3.66 30.04 -18.90
N VAL A 283 2.45 29.97 -18.32
CA VAL A 283 1.18 30.17 -19.04
C VAL A 283 0.95 31.64 -19.38
N PHE A 284 1.22 32.55 -18.44
CA PHE A 284 0.87 33.97 -18.59
C PHE A 284 2.00 34.85 -19.17
N THR A 285 3.21 34.31 -19.38
CA THR A 285 4.32 35.06 -19.98
C THR A 285 4.27 35.06 -21.51
N LEU A 286 4.17 36.24 -22.11
CA LEU A 286 4.15 36.42 -23.56
C LEU A 286 5.54 36.44 -24.21
N ASP A 287 6.58 36.85 -23.47
CA ASP A 287 7.95 36.84 -23.96
C ASP A 287 8.47 35.40 -24.10
N ALA A 288 8.87 35.03 -25.32
CA ALA A 288 9.24 33.65 -25.64
C ALA A 288 10.45 33.15 -24.83
N ARG A 289 11.41 34.03 -24.50
CA ARG A 289 12.62 33.67 -23.77
C ARG A 289 12.33 33.45 -22.28
N ARG A 290 11.57 34.37 -21.66
CA ARG A 290 11.09 34.23 -20.28
C ARG A 290 10.18 33.02 -20.11
N ARG A 291 9.30 32.78 -21.09
CA ARG A 291 8.43 31.60 -21.08
C ARG A 291 9.25 30.30 -21.12
N PHE A 292 10.27 30.23 -21.98
CA PHE A 292 11.19 29.08 -22.03
C PHE A 292 11.91 28.87 -20.69
N PHE A 293 12.40 29.94 -20.06
CA PHE A 293 12.99 29.88 -18.71
C PHE A 293 12.01 29.28 -17.69
N TYR A 294 10.76 29.73 -17.65
CA TYR A 294 9.76 29.18 -16.73
C TYR A 294 9.39 27.74 -17.05
N LEU A 295 9.38 27.32 -18.32
CA LEU A 295 9.18 25.92 -18.69
C LEU A 295 10.32 25.02 -18.18
N VAL A 296 11.58 25.47 -18.27
CA VAL A 296 12.74 24.75 -17.73
C VAL A 296 12.66 24.65 -16.20
N ARG A 297 12.23 25.73 -15.53
CA ARG A 297 12.01 25.76 -14.07
C ARG A 297 10.84 24.89 -13.63
N LEU A 298 9.77 24.83 -14.41
CA LEU A 298 8.64 23.94 -14.17
C LEU A 298 9.07 22.48 -14.29
N ALA A 299 9.81 22.13 -15.35
CA ALA A 299 10.38 20.80 -15.53
C ALA A 299 11.29 20.39 -14.35
N ALA A 300 12.16 21.29 -13.88
CA ALA A 300 12.99 21.08 -12.71
C ALA A 300 12.15 20.83 -11.43
N SER A 301 11.14 21.66 -11.15
CA SER A 301 10.26 21.51 -9.98
C SER A 301 9.46 20.21 -10.01
N LEU A 302 8.98 19.81 -11.20
CA LEU A 302 8.30 18.53 -11.38
C LEU A 302 9.26 17.36 -11.16
N GLY A 303 10.53 17.49 -11.59
CA GLY A 303 11.59 16.54 -11.31
C GLY A 303 11.86 16.37 -9.82
N GLU A 304 12.02 17.48 -9.09
CA GLU A 304 12.18 17.48 -7.62
C GLU A 304 11.02 16.80 -6.91
N LEU A 305 9.77 17.16 -7.25
CA LEU A 305 8.58 16.52 -6.66
C LEU A 305 8.54 15.02 -6.97
N THR A 306 8.88 14.64 -8.20
CA THR A 306 8.94 13.23 -8.60
C THR A 306 9.98 12.47 -7.79
N GLY A 307 11.18 13.04 -7.63
CA GLY A 307 12.23 12.46 -6.78
C GLY A 307 11.77 12.31 -5.32
N ALA A 308 11.08 13.31 -4.77
CA ALA A 308 10.53 13.23 -3.41
C ALA A 308 9.45 12.14 -3.23
N VAL A 309 8.60 11.96 -4.25
CA VAL A 309 7.60 10.89 -4.27
C VAL A 309 8.25 9.52 -4.46
N GLU A 310 9.32 9.43 -5.26
CA GLU A 310 10.10 8.21 -5.45
C GLU A 310 10.83 7.81 -4.15
N THR A 311 11.43 8.75 -3.41
CA THR A 311 12.03 8.46 -2.09
C THR A 311 10.99 7.89 -1.11
N LEU A 312 9.77 8.44 -1.10
CA LEU A 312 8.66 7.89 -0.30
C LEU A 312 8.30 6.46 -0.71
N ARG A 313 8.30 6.17 -2.02
CA ARG A 313 8.03 4.83 -2.56
C ARG A 313 9.16 3.85 -2.22
N MET A 314 10.41 4.28 -2.34
CA MET A 314 11.58 3.48 -1.97
C MET A 314 11.56 3.12 -0.48
N GLN A 315 11.17 4.06 0.39
CA GLN A 315 10.97 3.80 1.82
C GLN A 315 9.83 2.81 2.10
N ALA A 316 8.79 2.79 1.28
CA ALA A 316 7.72 1.80 1.33
C ALA A 316 8.13 0.42 0.75
N GLY A 317 9.41 0.17 0.48
CA GLY A 317 9.90 -1.10 -0.07
C GLY A 317 9.62 -1.31 -1.57
N THR A 318 9.22 -0.26 -2.31
CA THR A 318 8.76 -0.40 -3.72
C THR A 318 9.82 -0.08 -4.79
N ALA A 319 11.11 -0.17 -4.48
CA ALA A 319 12.15 -0.22 -5.51
C ALA A 319 12.18 -1.63 -6.13
N GLY A 320 11.27 -1.91 -7.09
CA GLY A 320 11.30 -3.17 -7.86
C GLY A 320 9.99 -3.62 -8.51
N PHE A 321 8.83 -3.09 -8.12
CA PHE A 321 7.55 -3.64 -8.55
C PHE A 321 6.68 -2.68 -9.37
N ALA A 322 6.89 -2.67 -10.69
CA ALA A 322 5.99 -2.00 -11.62
C ALA A 322 4.86 -2.96 -12.06
N LEU A 323 3.71 -2.92 -11.38
CA LEU A 323 2.49 -3.55 -11.90
C LEU A 323 2.15 -2.99 -13.27
N GLN A 324 1.75 -3.86 -14.20
CA GLN A 324 1.26 -3.42 -15.50
C GLN A 324 0.13 -2.39 -15.32
N PRO A 325 0.09 -1.31 -16.12
CA PRO A 325 -0.93 -0.28 -16.00
C PRO A 325 -2.32 -0.89 -16.12
N ASP A 326 -3.20 -0.50 -15.20
CA ASP A 326 -4.58 -0.93 -15.25
C ASP A 326 -5.31 -0.20 -16.40
N ARG A 327 -5.33 -0.80 -17.59
CA ARG A 327 -5.90 -0.15 -18.79
C ARG A 327 -7.39 0.12 -18.69
N GLY A 328 -8.11 -0.62 -17.84
CA GLY A 328 -9.48 -0.28 -17.50
C GLY A 328 -9.54 1.13 -16.90
N MET A 329 -8.53 1.48 -16.09
CA MET A 329 -8.40 2.78 -15.45
C MET A 329 -8.06 3.90 -16.43
N LEU A 330 -7.32 3.63 -17.52
CA LEU A 330 -7.05 4.63 -18.56
C LEU A 330 -8.33 5.25 -19.12
N ARG A 331 -9.37 4.43 -19.36
CA ARG A 331 -10.68 4.94 -19.81
C ARG A 331 -11.32 5.84 -18.77
N VAL A 332 -11.16 5.50 -17.49
CA VAL A 332 -11.70 6.28 -16.38
C VAL A 332 -10.92 7.59 -16.20
N GLU A 333 -9.62 7.60 -16.45
CA GLU A 333 -8.77 8.80 -16.49
C GLU A 333 -9.11 9.70 -17.68
N THR A 334 -9.33 9.12 -18.87
CA THR A 334 -9.84 9.87 -20.03
C THR A 334 -11.19 10.50 -19.72
N LEU A 335 -12.10 9.76 -19.08
CA LEU A 335 -13.39 10.30 -18.65
C LEU A 335 -13.22 11.46 -17.67
N ALA A 336 -12.25 11.39 -16.74
CA ALA A 336 -11.92 12.49 -15.84
C ALA A 336 -11.50 13.75 -16.61
N ILE A 337 -10.59 13.61 -17.57
CA ILE A 337 -10.10 14.72 -18.40
C ILE A 337 -11.26 15.35 -19.18
N VAL A 338 -12.09 14.53 -19.83
CA VAL A 338 -13.27 14.99 -20.58
C VAL A 338 -14.26 15.70 -19.67
N THR A 339 -14.47 15.19 -18.45
CA THR A 339 -15.37 15.79 -17.47
C THR A 339 -14.86 17.17 -17.03
N VAL A 340 -13.57 17.29 -16.70
CA VAL A 340 -12.95 18.56 -16.31
C VAL A 340 -12.98 19.57 -17.46
N ALA A 341 -12.66 19.13 -18.68
CA ALA A 341 -12.75 19.99 -19.87
C ALA A 341 -14.18 20.48 -20.10
N SER A 342 -15.19 19.62 -19.92
CA SER A 342 -16.61 20.00 -20.01
C SER A 342 -16.98 21.04 -18.96
N GLY A 343 -16.50 20.90 -17.73
CA GLY A 343 -16.69 21.90 -16.67
C GLY A 343 -16.06 23.25 -17.01
N LEU A 344 -14.85 23.26 -17.58
CA LEU A 344 -14.18 24.48 -18.02
C LEU A 344 -14.90 25.16 -19.20
N ILE A 345 -15.38 24.37 -20.17
CA ILE A 345 -16.17 24.88 -21.29
C ILE A 345 -17.47 25.49 -20.77
N ALA A 346 -18.17 24.82 -19.85
CA ALA A 346 -19.37 25.35 -19.22
C ALA A 346 -19.09 26.68 -18.49
N TRP A 347 -18.00 26.75 -17.73
CA TRP A 347 -17.58 27.95 -17.02
C TRP A 347 -17.34 29.15 -17.95
N LEU A 348 -16.61 28.92 -19.06
CA LEU A 348 -16.26 29.96 -20.02
C LEU A 348 -17.45 30.38 -20.87
N ALA A 349 -18.23 29.42 -21.38
CA ALA A 349 -19.38 29.67 -22.25
C ALA A 349 -20.52 30.41 -21.54
N SER A 350 -20.67 30.20 -20.23
CA SER A 350 -21.72 30.85 -19.43
C SER A 350 -21.49 32.35 -19.21
N GLY A 351 -20.31 32.91 -19.52
CA GLY A 351 -20.02 34.33 -19.30
C GLY A 351 -20.38 34.77 -17.87
N ASP A 352 -20.96 35.95 -17.72
CA ASP A 352 -21.39 36.45 -16.40
C ASP A 352 -22.63 35.74 -15.84
N ALA A 353 -23.42 35.07 -16.69
CA ALA A 353 -24.61 34.31 -16.28
C ALA A 353 -24.27 33.12 -15.37
N ARG A 354 -23.01 32.65 -15.34
CA ARG A 354 -22.55 31.60 -14.43
C ARG A 354 -22.85 31.91 -12.96
N TRP A 355 -22.75 33.18 -12.57
CA TRP A 355 -22.97 33.60 -11.18
C TRP A 355 -24.44 33.58 -10.80
N ALA A 356 -25.35 33.86 -11.74
CA ALA A 356 -26.78 33.86 -11.49
C ALA A 356 -27.32 32.49 -11.01
N GLY A 357 -26.70 31.39 -11.47
CA GLY A 357 -26.97 30.03 -10.99
C GLY A 357 -26.08 29.58 -9.82
N LEU A 358 -24.79 29.93 -9.85
CA LEU A 358 -23.83 29.46 -8.86
C LEU A 358 -24.03 30.09 -7.47
N GLU A 359 -24.36 31.38 -7.40
CA GLU A 359 -24.59 32.08 -6.14
C GLU A 359 -25.70 31.44 -5.29
N PRO A 360 -26.94 31.24 -5.79
CA PRO A 360 -27.98 30.57 -5.01
C PRO A 360 -27.60 29.13 -4.64
N ALA A 361 -26.89 28.39 -5.50
CA ALA A 361 -26.41 27.05 -5.16
C ALA A 361 -25.37 27.06 -4.04
N MET A 362 -24.40 27.98 -4.07
CA MET A 362 -23.40 28.17 -3.01
C MET A 362 -24.04 28.61 -1.70
N LEU A 363 -25.01 29.52 -1.74
CA LEU A 363 -25.72 29.98 -0.54
C LEU A 363 -26.45 28.81 0.13
N VAL A 364 -27.24 28.04 -0.64
CA VAL A 364 -28.00 26.90 -0.10
C VAL A 364 -27.06 25.79 0.39
N ALA A 365 -25.99 25.48 -0.35
CA ALA A 365 -24.99 24.50 0.08
C ALA A 365 -24.25 24.95 1.35
N GLY A 366 -23.92 26.25 1.46
CA GLY A 366 -23.28 26.85 2.63
C GLY A 366 -24.16 26.78 3.87
N VAL A 367 -25.42 27.20 3.75
CA VAL A 367 -26.42 27.11 4.84
C VAL A 367 -26.67 25.65 5.23
N GLY A 368 -26.85 24.76 4.26
CA GLY A 368 -27.05 23.32 4.51
C GLY A 368 -25.85 22.68 5.21
N THR A 369 -24.63 23.03 4.81
CA THR A 369 -23.40 22.54 5.44
C THR A 369 -23.26 23.08 6.87
N ALA A 370 -23.53 24.37 7.09
CA ALA A 370 -23.49 24.98 8.41
C ALA A 370 -24.53 24.36 9.35
N ALA A 371 -25.75 24.11 8.86
CA ALA A 371 -26.80 23.44 9.63
C ALA A 371 -26.42 21.99 9.97
N LEU A 372 -25.86 21.24 9.02
CA LEU A 372 -25.39 19.88 9.22
C LEU A 372 -24.23 19.83 10.24
N LEU A 373 -23.26 20.75 10.14
CA LEU A 373 -22.16 20.86 11.09
C LEU A 373 -22.66 21.24 12.49
N ALA A 374 -23.57 22.22 12.60
CA ALA A 374 -24.16 22.63 13.86
C ALA A 374 -24.90 21.46 14.54
N LYS A 375 -25.75 20.73 13.79
CA LYS A 375 -26.41 19.52 14.28
C LYS A 375 -25.38 18.48 14.75
N SER A 376 -24.35 18.23 13.93
CA SER A 376 -23.31 17.26 14.23
C SER A 376 -22.56 17.58 15.53
N LEU A 377 -22.30 18.87 15.80
CA LEU A 377 -21.62 19.32 17.01
C LEU A 377 -22.51 19.23 18.26
N LEU A 378 -23.82 19.40 18.12
CA LEU A 378 -24.78 19.19 19.22
C LEU A 378 -24.84 17.71 19.61
N ASP A 379 -24.88 16.82 18.62
CA ASP A 379 -24.94 15.37 18.84
C ASP A 379 -23.59 14.77 19.29
N PHE A 380 -22.46 15.42 18.99
CA PHE A 380 -21.10 14.98 19.39
C PHE A 380 -20.87 14.93 20.91
N SER A 381 -21.75 15.54 21.71
CA SER A 381 -21.66 15.58 23.17
C SER A 381 -21.74 14.21 23.88
N GLN A 382 -22.00 13.12 23.15
CA GLN A 382 -22.20 11.76 23.69
C GLN A 382 -20.90 10.97 23.94
N THR A 383 -19.73 11.44 23.51
CA THR A 383 -18.44 10.76 23.81
C THR A 383 -18.05 11.02 25.27
N GLY A 384 -17.75 9.96 26.04
CA GLY A 384 -17.43 10.04 27.47
C GLY A 384 -16.37 11.11 27.83
N PRO A 385 -16.45 11.73 29.02
CA PRO A 385 -15.71 12.96 29.36
C PRO A 385 -14.19 12.83 29.27
N HIS A 386 -13.62 11.68 29.64
CA HIS A 386 -12.18 11.43 29.60
C HIS A 386 -11.60 11.40 28.18
N VAL A 387 -12.23 10.65 27.25
CA VAL A 387 -11.79 10.58 25.85
C VAL A 387 -11.88 11.96 25.20
N ARG A 388 -12.93 12.71 25.52
CA ARG A 388 -13.09 14.08 25.05
C ARG A 388 -11.98 14.99 25.54
N GLU A 389 -11.59 14.89 26.82
CA GLU A 389 -10.51 15.68 27.40
C GLU A 389 -9.16 15.36 26.73
N GLU A 390 -8.83 14.08 26.54
CA GLU A 390 -7.59 13.65 25.87
C GLU A 390 -7.52 14.19 24.44
N VAL A 391 -8.62 14.07 23.67
CA VAL A 391 -8.72 14.60 22.30
C VAL A 391 -8.61 16.12 22.27
N LEU A 392 -9.26 16.84 23.18
CA LEU A 392 -9.20 18.30 23.24
C LEU A 392 -7.85 18.83 23.74
N THR A 393 -7.16 18.07 24.57
CA THR A 393 -5.85 18.45 25.10
C THR A 393 -4.75 18.23 24.05
N HIS A 394 -4.76 17.08 23.39
CA HIS A 394 -3.64 16.67 22.51
C HIS A 394 -3.94 16.75 21.01
N TYR A 395 -5.21 16.72 20.59
CA TYR A 395 -5.60 16.62 19.18
C TYR A 395 -6.50 17.76 18.68
N ARG A 396 -6.77 18.81 19.47
CA ARG A 396 -7.69 19.90 19.10
C ARG A 396 -7.49 20.47 17.70
N ARG A 397 -6.25 20.80 17.32
CA ARG A 397 -5.93 21.33 15.98
C ARG A 397 -6.25 20.31 14.88
N TYR A 398 -5.97 19.04 15.14
CA TYR A 398 -6.26 17.95 14.21
C TYR A 398 -7.76 17.68 14.08
N THR A 399 -8.52 17.76 15.17
CA THR A 399 -9.98 17.67 15.17
C THR A 399 -10.61 18.81 14.37
N LEU A 400 -10.13 20.05 14.53
CA LEU A 400 -10.59 21.18 13.70
C LEU A 400 -10.30 20.96 12.22
N PHE A 401 -9.12 20.42 11.89
CA PHE A 401 -8.78 20.03 10.52
C PHE A 401 -9.72 18.95 9.97
N ALA A 402 -10.01 17.90 10.73
CA ALA A 402 -10.91 16.82 10.33
C ALA A 402 -12.35 17.34 10.07
N LEU A 403 -12.88 18.15 10.98
CA LEU A 403 -14.20 18.77 10.84
C LEU A 403 -14.27 19.72 9.64
N ALA A 404 -13.24 20.55 9.44
CA ALA A 404 -13.15 21.44 8.29
C ALA A 404 -13.14 20.64 6.98
N ARG A 405 -12.31 19.59 6.90
CA ARG A 405 -12.22 18.71 5.72
C ARG A 405 -13.55 18.06 5.39
N LEU A 406 -14.23 17.45 6.37
CA LEU A 406 -15.53 16.81 6.14
C LEU A 406 -16.62 17.83 5.77
N SER A 407 -16.60 19.01 6.39
CA SER A 407 -17.51 20.11 6.04
C SER A 407 -17.29 20.62 4.62
N THR A 408 -16.04 20.73 4.17
CA THR A 408 -15.72 21.09 2.78
C THR A 408 -16.26 20.04 1.80
N TRP A 409 -16.15 18.76 2.14
CA TRP A 409 -16.74 17.69 1.32
C TRP A 409 -18.27 17.73 1.30
N ALA A 410 -18.91 17.94 2.44
CA ALA A 410 -20.35 18.11 2.52
C ALA A 410 -20.81 19.31 1.66
N PHE A 411 -20.10 20.44 1.75
CA PHE A 411 -20.35 21.61 0.92
C PHE A 411 -20.20 21.30 -0.56
N ALA A 412 -19.12 20.64 -0.99
CA ALA A 412 -18.90 20.29 -2.39
C ALA A 412 -19.99 19.36 -2.94
N LEU A 413 -20.44 18.38 -2.15
CA LEU A 413 -21.52 17.46 -2.53
C LEU A 413 -22.88 18.15 -2.59
N MET A 414 -23.16 19.06 -1.64
CA MET A 414 -24.37 19.88 -1.65
C MET A 414 -24.36 20.87 -2.82
N LEU A 415 -23.20 21.46 -3.14
CA LEU A 415 -23.05 22.35 -4.27
C LEU A 415 -23.26 21.61 -5.59
N PHE A 416 -22.70 20.40 -5.72
CA PHE A 416 -22.90 19.55 -6.90
C PHE A 416 -24.38 19.16 -7.07
N SER A 417 -25.02 18.61 -6.04
CA SER A 417 -26.44 18.22 -6.10
C SER A 417 -27.39 19.41 -6.26
N GLY A 418 -27.09 20.54 -5.61
CA GLY A 418 -27.82 21.80 -5.79
C GLY A 418 -27.64 22.39 -7.17
N GLY A 419 -26.43 22.36 -7.72
CA GLY A 419 -26.14 22.79 -9.09
C GLY A 419 -26.93 21.98 -10.13
N ALA A 420 -27.11 20.68 -9.92
CA ALA A 420 -27.98 19.86 -10.79
C ALA A 420 -29.46 20.30 -10.72
N GLY A 421 -29.93 20.70 -9.53
CA GLY A 421 -31.26 21.29 -9.36
C GLY A 421 -31.41 22.63 -10.09
N VAL A 422 -30.43 23.52 -9.96
CA VAL A 422 -30.38 24.81 -10.68
C VAL A 422 -30.36 24.60 -12.20
N LEU A 423 -29.58 23.64 -12.69
CA LEU A 423 -29.56 23.29 -14.11
C LEU A 423 -30.94 22.78 -14.58
N GLY A 424 -31.62 21.98 -13.75
CA GLY A 424 -33.01 21.58 -13.96
C GLY A 424 -33.96 22.76 -14.11
N TYR A 425 -33.85 23.75 -13.21
CA TYR A 425 -34.64 24.98 -13.28
C TYR A 425 -34.31 25.82 -14.52
N PHE A 426 -33.04 25.96 -14.88
CA PHE A 426 -32.62 26.64 -16.11
C PHE A 426 -33.28 26.03 -17.35
N MET A 427 -33.24 24.69 -17.47
CA MET A 427 -33.87 24.01 -18.60
C MET A 427 -35.40 24.23 -18.60
N LEU A 428 -36.05 24.16 -17.44
CA LEU A 428 -37.49 24.40 -17.32
C LEU A 428 -37.87 25.83 -17.69
N ALA A 429 -37.19 26.84 -17.13
CA ALA A 429 -37.43 28.25 -17.41
C ALA A 429 -37.27 28.55 -18.90
N THR A 430 -36.25 27.96 -19.53
CA THR A 430 -36.01 28.07 -20.97
C THR A 430 -37.17 27.49 -21.78
N VAL A 431 -37.64 26.29 -21.46
CA VAL A 431 -38.73 25.62 -22.20
C VAL A 431 -40.05 26.37 -22.08
N VAL A 432 -40.36 26.94 -20.91
CA VAL A 432 -41.63 27.67 -20.69
C VAL A 432 -41.55 29.16 -21.04
N GLY A 433 -40.38 29.66 -21.46
CA GLY A 433 -40.16 31.07 -21.75
C GLY A 433 -40.26 32.00 -20.53
N ALA A 434 -39.98 31.49 -19.33
CA ALA A 434 -40.01 32.27 -18.09
C ALA A 434 -38.68 33.00 -17.85
N GLY A 435 -38.76 34.18 -17.23
CA GLY A 435 -37.58 34.92 -16.78
C GLY A 435 -36.85 34.21 -15.64
N TRP A 436 -35.54 34.48 -15.51
CA TRP A 436 -34.71 33.95 -14.43
C TRP A 436 -35.11 34.54 -13.07
N SER A 437 -35.24 33.69 -12.06
CA SER A 437 -35.47 34.09 -10.67
C SER A 437 -34.43 33.44 -9.75
N THR A 438 -33.65 34.26 -9.05
CA THR A 438 -32.65 33.80 -8.07
C THR A 438 -33.30 33.02 -6.92
N THR A 439 -34.52 33.43 -6.51
CA THR A 439 -35.28 32.73 -5.47
C THR A 439 -35.71 31.34 -5.92
N LEU A 440 -36.24 31.21 -7.14
CA LEU A 440 -36.61 29.89 -7.69
C LEU A 440 -35.37 29.03 -7.94
N ALA A 441 -34.24 29.62 -8.34
CA ALA A 441 -32.97 28.91 -8.44
C ALA A 441 -32.50 28.38 -7.07
N ALA A 442 -32.64 29.15 -5.99
CA ALA A 442 -32.33 28.67 -4.63
C ALA A 442 -33.26 27.53 -4.19
N VAL A 443 -34.57 27.63 -4.48
CA VAL A 443 -35.52 26.54 -4.23
C VAL A 443 -35.13 25.28 -5.03
N ALA A 444 -34.78 25.45 -6.30
CA ALA A 444 -34.33 24.35 -7.15
C ALA A 444 -33.03 23.71 -6.64
N ALA A 445 -32.09 24.52 -6.14
CA ALA A 445 -30.87 24.02 -5.50
C ALA A 445 -31.20 23.18 -4.26
N LEU A 446 -32.11 23.65 -3.40
CA LEU A 446 -32.56 22.91 -2.22
C LEU A 446 -33.22 21.57 -2.61
N LEU A 447 -34.12 21.59 -3.61
CA LEU A 447 -34.75 20.37 -4.12
C LEU A 447 -33.74 19.41 -4.74
N GLY A 448 -32.71 19.92 -5.43
CA GLY A 448 -31.61 19.12 -5.96
C GLY A 448 -30.81 18.41 -4.86
N ILE A 449 -30.47 19.12 -3.77
CA ILE A 449 -29.79 18.56 -2.60
C ILE A 449 -30.65 17.49 -1.92
N LEU A 450 -31.91 17.80 -1.63
CA LEU A 450 -32.85 16.88 -0.97
C LEU A 450 -33.14 15.66 -1.83
N GLY A 451 -33.33 15.84 -3.13
CA GLY A 451 -33.55 14.76 -4.09
C GLY A 451 -32.33 13.86 -4.23
N GLY A 452 -31.13 14.44 -4.33
CA GLY A 452 -29.87 13.70 -4.36
C GLY A 452 -29.64 12.88 -3.09
N PHE A 453 -29.84 13.50 -1.93
CA PHE A 453 -29.77 12.83 -0.63
C PHE A 453 -30.77 11.68 -0.53
N MET A 454 -32.06 11.92 -0.83
CA MET A 454 -33.11 10.92 -0.74
C MET A 454 -32.85 9.73 -1.67
N LEU A 455 -32.41 9.99 -2.90
CA LEU A 455 -32.07 8.93 -3.86
C LEU A 455 -30.92 8.07 -3.34
N GLN A 456 -29.83 8.67 -2.86
CA GLN A 456 -28.72 7.90 -2.32
C GLN A 456 -29.11 7.16 -1.05
N PHE A 457 -29.87 7.80 -0.16
CA PHE A 457 -30.36 7.18 1.07
C PHE A 457 -31.20 5.93 0.78
N ILE A 458 -32.19 6.01 -0.12
CA ILE A 458 -33.02 4.86 -0.52
C ILE A 458 -32.16 3.76 -1.16
N ARG A 459 -31.20 4.13 -2.03
CA ARG A 459 -30.28 3.16 -2.64
C ARG A 459 -29.45 2.45 -1.60
N LYS A 460 -28.88 3.16 -0.63
CA LYS A 460 -28.07 2.56 0.44
C LYS A 460 -28.94 1.72 1.37
N LEU A 461 -30.11 2.20 1.77
CA LEU A 461 -31.07 1.43 2.56
C LEU A 461 -31.41 0.08 1.91
N ARG A 462 -31.54 0.03 0.58
CA ARG A 462 -31.85 -1.24 -0.11
C ARG A 462 -30.63 -2.10 -0.39
N PHE A 463 -29.56 -1.53 -0.94
CA PHE A 463 -28.45 -2.31 -1.50
C PHE A 463 -27.26 -2.50 -0.54
N ASN A 464 -27.09 -1.61 0.43
CA ASN A 464 -26.02 -1.67 1.43
C ASN A 464 -26.46 -0.95 2.72
N PRO A 465 -27.42 -1.53 3.49
CA PRO A 465 -27.95 -0.93 4.71
C PRO A 465 -26.90 -0.84 5.84
N GLY A 466 -25.84 -1.66 5.80
CA GLY A 466 -24.73 -1.62 6.75
C GLY A 466 -24.06 -0.24 6.83
N LEU A 467 -23.93 0.47 5.70
CA LEU A 467 -23.45 1.85 5.67
C LEU A 467 -24.29 2.79 6.55
N LEU A 468 -25.61 2.67 6.47
CA LEU A 468 -26.52 3.48 7.27
C LEU A 468 -26.44 3.10 8.74
N MET A 469 -26.34 1.80 9.07
CA MET A 469 -26.19 1.34 10.45
C MET A 469 -24.91 1.89 11.08
N ALA A 470 -23.78 1.80 10.38
CA ALA A 470 -22.49 2.30 10.86
C ALA A 470 -22.44 3.83 11.03
N SER A 471 -23.32 4.58 10.35
CA SER A 471 -23.24 6.04 10.26
C SER A 471 -24.42 6.79 10.86
N MET A 472 -25.44 6.13 11.41
CA MET A 472 -26.68 6.77 11.84
C MET A 472 -26.94 6.57 13.35
N HIS A 473 -27.50 7.59 14.02
CA HIS A 473 -27.92 7.52 15.43
C HIS A 473 -29.38 7.03 15.62
N TYR A 474 -30.14 6.88 14.54
CA TYR A 474 -31.57 6.58 14.57
C TYR A 474 -31.84 5.06 14.53
N ARG A 475 -32.99 4.66 15.06
CA ARG A 475 -33.45 3.26 15.00
C ARG A 475 -33.82 2.85 13.58
N MET A 476 -33.31 1.71 13.13
CA MET A 476 -33.54 1.20 11.77
C MET A 476 -34.99 0.77 11.53
N SER A 477 -35.68 0.34 12.59
CA SER A 477 -37.09 -0.07 12.55
C SER A 477 -38.03 0.98 11.94
N ARG A 478 -37.70 2.27 12.08
CA ARG A 478 -38.47 3.38 11.47
C ARG A 478 -38.42 3.39 9.94
N LEU A 479 -37.39 2.79 9.35
CA LEU A 479 -37.15 2.77 7.90
C LEU A 479 -37.71 1.51 7.23
N TYR A 480 -38.22 0.53 7.98
CA TYR A 480 -38.66 -0.74 7.40
C TYR A 480 -39.81 -0.55 6.41
N ARG A 481 -40.76 0.34 6.66
CA ARG A 481 -41.83 0.65 5.69
C ARG A 481 -41.26 1.17 4.37
N LEU A 482 -40.28 2.07 4.44
CA LEU A 482 -39.61 2.61 3.25
C LEU A 482 -38.81 1.51 2.53
N TRP A 483 -38.09 0.67 3.28
CA TRP A 483 -37.34 -0.46 2.72
C TRP A 483 -38.24 -1.47 2.00
N HIS A 484 -39.38 -1.86 2.59
CA HIS A 484 -40.37 -2.73 1.95
C HIS A 484 -40.97 -2.08 0.70
N ALA A 485 -41.24 -0.77 0.75
CA ALA A 485 -41.80 -0.04 -0.38
C ALA A 485 -40.81 0.12 -1.53
N MET A 486 -39.50 0.23 -1.25
CA MET A 486 -38.45 0.53 -2.23
C MET A 486 -37.72 -0.73 -2.69
N THR A 487 -38.41 -1.55 -3.48
CA THR A 487 -37.81 -2.72 -4.13
C THR A 487 -36.76 -2.32 -5.19
N PRO A 488 -35.81 -3.20 -5.55
CA PRO A 488 -34.83 -2.91 -6.59
C PRO A 488 -35.47 -2.46 -7.91
N GLN A 489 -36.59 -3.06 -8.30
CA GLN A 489 -37.33 -2.69 -9.52
C GLN A 489 -37.96 -1.29 -9.41
N ARG A 490 -38.53 -0.93 -8.24
CA ARG A 490 -39.11 0.40 -8.03
C ARG A 490 -38.05 1.49 -8.03
N ILE A 491 -36.90 1.25 -7.38
CA ILE A 491 -35.76 2.17 -7.40
C ILE A 491 -35.27 2.34 -8.85
N ALA A 492 -35.08 1.26 -9.60
CA ALA A 492 -34.66 1.33 -11.00
C ALA A 492 -35.65 2.11 -11.88
N ARG A 493 -36.96 1.87 -11.71
CA ARG A 493 -38.02 2.63 -12.43
C ARG A 493 -37.99 4.11 -12.06
N MET A 494 -37.88 4.45 -10.78
CA MET A 494 -37.79 5.84 -10.32
C MET A 494 -36.57 6.55 -10.93
N GLN A 495 -35.42 5.89 -10.99
CA GLN A 495 -34.22 6.43 -11.63
C GLN A 495 -34.39 6.58 -13.14
N ALA A 496 -34.97 5.58 -13.82
CA ALA A 496 -35.23 5.63 -15.25
C ALA A 496 -36.21 6.75 -15.62
N LEU A 497 -37.28 6.94 -14.83
CA LEU A 497 -38.24 8.03 -15.00
C LEU A 497 -37.58 9.40 -14.76
N GLY A 498 -36.77 9.53 -13.71
CA GLY A 498 -36.04 10.77 -13.41
C GLY A 498 -35.05 11.13 -14.53
N LEU A 499 -34.27 10.16 -15.01
CA LEU A 499 -33.34 10.34 -16.13
C LEU A 499 -34.08 10.63 -17.44
N GLY A 500 -35.20 9.95 -17.70
CA GLY A 500 -36.04 10.19 -18.87
C GLY A 500 -36.65 11.59 -18.88
N ALA A 501 -37.20 12.04 -17.75
CA ALA A 501 -37.73 13.39 -17.60
C ALA A 501 -36.64 14.45 -17.77
N ALA A 502 -35.47 14.26 -17.16
CA ALA A 502 -34.32 15.16 -17.36
C ALA A 502 -33.85 15.18 -18.82
N GLY A 503 -33.82 14.02 -19.50
CA GLY A 503 -33.46 13.91 -20.91
C GLY A 503 -34.44 14.60 -21.85
N LEU A 504 -35.75 14.46 -21.62
CA LEU A 504 -36.78 15.18 -22.37
C LEU A 504 -36.68 16.69 -22.17
N LEU A 505 -36.49 17.12 -20.93
CA LEU A 505 -36.32 18.52 -20.59
C LEU A 505 -35.05 19.12 -21.22
N PHE A 506 -33.95 18.36 -21.22
CA PHE A 506 -32.69 18.72 -21.88
C PHE A 506 -32.86 18.88 -23.40
N ALA A 507 -33.56 17.95 -24.05
CA ALA A 507 -33.83 18.01 -25.48
C ALA A 507 -34.72 19.22 -25.84
N ALA A 508 -35.78 19.45 -25.07
CA ALA A 508 -36.68 20.59 -25.26
C ALA A 508 -35.96 21.93 -25.04
N ALA A 509 -35.15 22.05 -23.99
CA ALA A 509 -34.37 23.26 -23.72
C ALA A 509 -33.32 23.49 -24.82
N SER A 510 -32.63 22.44 -25.28
CA SER A 510 -31.68 22.52 -26.38
C SER A 510 -32.34 23.00 -27.67
N TRP A 511 -33.52 22.45 -28.00
CA TRP A 511 -34.31 22.87 -29.15
C TRP A 511 -34.71 24.35 -29.07
N GLN A 512 -35.18 24.78 -27.90
CA GLN A 512 -35.59 26.17 -27.69
C GLN A 512 -34.41 27.15 -27.79
N LEU A 513 -33.26 26.85 -27.17
CA LEU A 513 -32.06 27.68 -27.29
C LEU A 513 -31.53 27.75 -28.73
N ALA A 514 -31.59 26.64 -29.46
CA ALA A 514 -31.22 26.61 -30.88
C ALA A 514 -32.19 27.46 -31.72
N LYS A 515 -33.50 27.36 -31.46
CA LYS A 515 -34.54 28.17 -32.13
C LYS A 515 -34.37 29.67 -31.87
N GLU A 516 -33.95 30.04 -30.67
CA GLU A 516 -33.67 31.42 -30.25
C GLU A 516 -32.26 31.92 -30.66
N ASN A 517 -31.46 31.08 -31.33
CA ASN A 517 -30.07 31.37 -31.72
C ASN A 517 -29.14 31.75 -30.54
N ARG A 518 -29.41 31.19 -29.35
CA ARG A 518 -28.63 31.42 -28.12
C ARG A 518 -27.47 30.43 -28.00
N VAL A 519 -26.51 30.53 -28.91
CA VAL A 519 -25.44 29.53 -29.08
C VAL A 519 -24.56 29.39 -27.83
N GLY A 520 -24.24 30.48 -27.12
CA GLY A 520 -23.44 30.42 -25.88
C GLY A 520 -24.12 29.60 -24.78
N ASP A 521 -25.41 29.84 -24.56
CA ASP A 521 -26.22 29.11 -23.57
C ASP A 521 -26.41 27.65 -23.95
N LEU A 522 -26.54 27.36 -25.25
CA LEU A 522 -26.60 25.99 -25.75
C LEU A 522 -25.29 25.24 -25.48
N ILE A 523 -24.13 25.86 -25.74
CA ILE A 523 -22.81 25.29 -25.42
C ILE A 523 -22.69 25.07 -23.91
N ALA A 524 -23.07 26.06 -23.10
CA ALA A 524 -23.04 25.97 -21.64
C ALA A 524 -23.93 24.84 -21.09
N LEU A 525 -25.13 24.67 -21.65
CA LEU A 525 -26.06 23.59 -21.29
C LEU A 525 -25.46 22.21 -21.58
N TRP A 526 -24.98 21.98 -22.80
CA TRP A 526 -24.36 20.70 -23.19
C TRP A 526 -23.11 20.40 -22.37
N ALA A 527 -22.24 21.39 -22.18
CA ALA A 527 -21.03 21.24 -21.39
C ALA A 527 -21.33 20.96 -19.91
N SER A 528 -22.34 21.61 -19.33
CA SER A 528 -22.80 21.36 -17.96
C SER A 528 -23.40 19.96 -17.82
N ALA A 529 -24.24 19.53 -18.76
CA ALA A 529 -24.81 18.19 -18.77
C ALA A 529 -23.72 17.11 -18.86
N LEU A 530 -22.72 17.30 -19.74
CA LEU A 530 -21.56 16.43 -19.85
C LEU A 530 -20.70 16.44 -18.58
N PHE A 531 -20.53 17.59 -17.92
CA PHE A 531 -19.84 17.67 -16.63
C PHE A 531 -20.56 16.86 -15.54
N PHE A 532 -21.88 16.99 -15.40
CA PHE A 532 -22.66 16.24 -14.40
C PHE A 532 -22.67 14.74 -14.70
N ALA A 533 -23.00 14.36 -15.94
CA ALA A 533 -23.01 12.96 -16.37
C ALA A 533 -21.61 12.33 -16.26
N GLY A 534 -20.59 13.06 -16.73
CA GLY A 534 -19.19 12.67 -16.64
C GLY A 534 -18.71 12.51 -15.20
N SER A 535 -19.08 13.40 -14.28
CA SER A 535 -18.72 13.31 -12.87
C SER A 535 -19.35 12.09 -12.17
N ILE A 536 -20.64 11.84 -12.42
CA ILE A 536 -21.35 10.67 -11.86
C ILE A 536 -20.77 9.38 -12.43
N ALA A 537 -20.55 9.33 -13.75
CA ALA A 537 -19.93 8.19 -14.41
C ALA A 537 -18.49 7.99 -13.91
N TRP A 538 -17.70 9.04 -13.76
CA TRP A 538 -16.32 8.96 -13.29
C TRP A 538 -16.23 8.45 -11.85
N ALA A 539 -17.12 8.90 -10.96
CA ALA A 539 -17.19 8.46 -9.58
C ALA A 539 -17.62 7.00 -9.43
N GLY A 540 -18.61 6.56 -10.24
CA GLY A 540 -19.22 5.23 -10.15
C GLY A 540 -18.62 4.16 -11.05
N TRP A 541 -17.89 4.54 -12.11
CA TRP A 541 -17.42 3.58 -13.11
C TRP A 541 -16.25 2.76 -12.58
N GLN A 542 -16.52 1.49 -12.38
CA GLN A 542 -15.51 0.47 -12.14
C GLN A 542 -15.31 -0.35 -13.43
N PRO A 543 -14.10 -0.36 -14.00
CA PRO A 543 -13.80 -1.16 -15.19
C PRO A 543 -14.14 -2.64 -14.99
N GLN A 544 -14.63 -3.28 -16.05
CA GLN A 544 -14.95 -4.71 -16.02
C GLN A 544 -13.67 -5.55 -15.85
N THR A 545 -13.82 -6.68 -15.16
CA THR A 545 -12.81 -7.74 -15.10
C THR A 545 -12.65 -8.36 -16.48
N ARG A 546 -11.40 -8.55 -16.92
CA ARG A 546 -11.06 -9.16 -18.21
C ARG A 546 -9.88 -10.10 -18.01
N ALA A 547 -9.80 -11.15 -18.82
CA ALA A 547 -8.64 -12.02 -18.90
C ALA A 547 -7.36 -11.22 -19.20
N PRO A 548 -6.17 -11.71 -18.77
CA PRO A 548 -4.90 -11.08 -19.09
C PRO A 548 -4.72 -10.98 -20.61
N ARG A 549 -4.21 -9.83 -21.10
CA ARG A 549 -4.07 -9.62 -22.56
C ARG A 549 -2.96 -10.47 -23.16
N LYS A 550 -1.86 -10.60 -22.43
CA LYS A 550 -0.69 -11.39 -22.80
C LYS A 550 -0.40 -12.33 -21.65
N ARG A 551 -0.23 -13.62 -21.96
CA ARG A 551 0.30 -14.59 -21.02
C ARG A 551 1.65 -15.05 -21.58
N PRO A 552 2.77 -14.51 -21.08
CA PRO A 552 4.07 -15.03 -21.48
C PRO A 552 4.13 -16.53 -21.14
N ALA A 553 4.72 -17.32 -22.04
CA ALA A 553 4.95 -18.73 -21.78
C ALA A 553 5.89 -18.86 -20.56
N ARG A 554 5.50 -19.70 -19.61
CA ARG A 554 6.37 -20.08 -18.49
C ARG A 554 7.05 -21.40 -18.83
N ALA A 555 8.24 -21.60 -18.28
CA ALA A 555 8.91 -22.90 -18.35
C ALA A 555 8.03 -23.97 -17.68
N ALA A 556 8.12 -25.21 -18.14
CA ALA A 556 7.27 -26.31 -17.65
C ALA A 556 7.53 -26.64 -16.17
N ASP A 557 8.73 -26.32 -15.68
CA ASP A 557 9.21 -26.47 -14.31
C ASP A 557 9.05 -25.19 -13.46
N ALA A 558 8.45 -24.13 -14.01
CA ALA A 558 8.22 -22.90 -13.27
C ALA A 558 7.24 -23.14 -12.11
N PRO A 559 7.48 -22.56 -10.92
CA PRO A 559 6.62 -22.80 -9.77
C PRO A 559 5.23 -22.13 -9.98
N PRO A 560 4.18 -22.66 -9.34
CA PRO A 560 2.81 -22.24 -9.60
C PRO A 560 2.54 -20.84 -9.04
N ASN A 561 1.49 -20.18 -9.53
CA ASN A 561 0.96 -19.03 -8.81
C ASN A 561 0.32 -19.49 -7.49
N ILE A 562 0.31 -18.62 -6.49
CA ILE A 562 -0.34 -18.86 -5.21
C ILE A 562 -1.42 -17.79 -5.01
N LEU A 563 -2.65 -18.22 -4.81
CA LEU A 563 -3.78 -17.36 -4.50
C LEU A 563 -4.37 -17.76 -3.15
N MET A 564 -4.17 -16.93 -2.13
CA MET A 564 -4.82 -17.06 -0.84
C MET A 564 -6.07 -16.19 -0.79
N ILE A 565 -7.21 -16.78 -0.39
CA ILE A 565 -8.48 -16.10 -0.24
C ILE A 565 -9.03 -16.38 1.16
N GLY A 566 -9.03 -15.37 2.02
CA GLY A 566 -9.50 -15.49 3.40
C GLY A 566 -10.70 -14.60 3.69
N SER A 567 -11.49 -14.99 4.67
CA SER A 567 -12.51 -14.13 5.27
C SER A 567 -12.31 -14.07 6.77
N ASP A 568 -12.35 -12.85 7.30
CA ASP A 568 -12.28 -12.57 8.73
C ASP A 568 -13.49 -13.18 9.43
N THR A 569 -13.28 -13.98 10.48
CA THR A 569 -14.37 -14.53 11.31
C THR A 569 -15.20 -15.63 10.60
N LEU A 570 -14.62 -16.38 9.66
CA LEU A 570 -15.30 -17.50 9.01
C LEU A 570 -15.17 -18.77 9.87
N ARG A 571 -16.28 -19.22 10.46
CA ARG A 571 -16.31 -20.43 11.30
C ARG A 571 -16.24 -21.69 10.44
N ALA A 572 -15.45 -22.66 10.87
CA ALA A 572 -15.31 -23.94 10.18
C ALA A 572 -16.63 -24.72 10.09
N ASP A 573 -17.47 -24.66 11.12
CA ASP A 573 -18.75 -25.40 11.19
C ASP A 573 -19.85 -24.85 10.27
N ARG A 574 -19.54 -23.83 9.45
CA ARG A 574 -20.48 -23.16 8.55
C ARG A 574 -20.30 -23.55 7.08
N LEU A 575 -19.37 -24.46 6.80
CA LEU A 575 -19.14 -25.05 5.49
C LEU A 575 -20.01 -26.29 5.31
N GLY A 576 -20.66 -26.43 4.15
CA GLY A 576 -21.44 -27.62 3.79
C GLY A 576 -20.56 -28.88 3.74
N ALA A 577 -19.33 -28.77 3.25
CA ALA A 577 -18.34 -29.85 3.25
C ALA A 577 -17.91 -30.33 4.66
N LEU A 578 -18.19 -29.53 5.70
CA LEU A 578 -17.99 -29.90 7.11
C LEU A 578 -19.31 -30.21 7.83
N GLY A 579 -20.40 -30.43 7.08
CA GLY A 579 -21.67 -30.90 7.60
C GLY A 579 -22.67 -29.79 7.95
N TYR A 580 -22.43 -28.54 7.57
CA TYR A 580 -23.42 -27.48 7.79
C TYR A 580 -24.70 -27.72 6.99
N ARG A 581 -25.85 -27.64 7.66
CA ARG A 581 -27.15 -28.09 7.11
C ARG A 581 -27.70 -27.23 5.97
N ARG A 582 -27.36 -25.94 5.91
CA ARG A 582 -27.84 -25.05 4.84
C ARG A 582 -26.78 -25.01 3.73
N ALA A 583 -27.21 -24.97 2.48
CA ALA A 583 -26.33 -24.83 1.32
C ALA A 583 -25.78 -23.38 1.20
N LEU A 584 -24.89 -23.01 2.12
CA LEU A 584 -24.24 -21.70 2.16
C LEU A 584 -23.06 -21.61 1.20
N THR A 585 -22.29 -22.70 1.07
CA THR A 585 -20.94 -22.70 0.49
C THR A 585 -20.75 -23.63 -0.72
N PRO A 586 -21.66 -23.66 -1.72
CA PRO A 586 -21.55 -24.60 -2.84
C PRO A 586 -20.25 -24.46 -3.66
N HIS A 587 -19.61 -23.29 -3.69
CA HIS A 587 -18.35 -23.10 -4.41
C HIS A 587 -17.13 -23.59 -3.62
N ILE A 588 -17.07 -23.30 -2.32
CA ILE A 588 -16.04 -23.83 -1.42
C ILE A 588 -16.18 -25.36 -1.31
N ASP A 589 -17.41 -25.89 -1.22
CA ASP A 589 -17.65 -27.33 -1.13
C ASP A 589 -17.16 -28.08 -2.39
N ARG A 590 -17.36 -27.48 -3.58
CA ARG A 590 -16.79 -28.01 -4.83
C ARG A 590 -15.27 -27.96 -4.82
N LEU A 591 -14.70 -26.83 -4.40
CA LEU A 591 -13.25 -26.68 -4.30
C LEU A 591 -12.64 -27.68 -3.29
N ALA A 592 -13.38 -28.03 -2.23
CA ALA A 592 -12.98 -29.01 -1.24
C ALA A 592 -12.96 -30.43 -1.82
N ALA A 593 -13.93 -30.75 -2.69
CA ALA A 593 -13.96 -32.01 -3.41
C ALA A 593 -12.79 -32.16 -4.40
N ASP A 594 -12.29 -31.03 -4.94
CA ASP A 594 -11.17 -30.97 -5.88
C ASP A 594 -9.79 -30.75 -5.21
N GLY A 595 -9.74 -30.63 -3.88
CA GLY A 595 -8.52 -30.28 -3.13
C GLY A 595 -8.39 -31.06 -1.83
N ALA A 596 -7.70 -30.48 -0.84
CA ALA A 596 -7.62 -30.98 0.53
C ALA A 596 -8.29 -29.99 1.49
N LEU A 597 -9.34 -30.44 2.18
CA LEU A 597 -10.04 -29.67 3.22
C LEU A 597 -9.63 -30.19 4.59
N PHE A 598 -8.89 -29.38 5.34
CA PHE A 598 -8.48 -29.71 6.71
C PHE A 598 -9.62 -29.38 7.68
N ALA A 599 -10.23 -30.42 8.23
CA ALA A 599 -11.40 -30.29 9.10
C ALA A 599 -11.04 -29.73 10.50
N ASN A 600 -9.78 -29.89 10.92
CA ASN A 600 -9.31 -29.56 12.26
C ASN A 600 -8.06 -28.65 12.21
N CYS A 601 -8.19 -27.47 11.61
CA CYS A 601 -7.14 -26.46 11.60
C CYS A 601 -7.34 -25.43 12.73
N TYR A 602 -6.30 -25.18 13.53
CA TYR A 602 -6.37 -24.29 14.69
C TYR A 602 -5.45 -23.08 14.60
N VAL A 603 -5.93 -21.94 15.07
CA VAL A 603 -5.14 -20.71 15.19
C VAL A 603 -4.59 -20.55 16.60
N PRO A 604 -3.36 -20.04 16.79
CA PRO A 604 -2.75 -19.93 18.10
C PRO A 604 -3.33 -18.81 18.97
N CYS A 605 -3.94 -17.79 18.36
CA CYS A 605 -4.68 -16.75 19.05
C CYS A 605 -5.84 -16.30 18.16
N ALA A 606 -7.07 -16.38 18.64
CA ALA A 606 -8.27 -16.07 17.84
C ALA A 606 -8.55 -14.55 17.82
N ARG A 607 -7.58 -13.80 17.30
CA ARG A 607 -7.63 -12.36 17.00
C ARG A 607 -6.94 -12.11 15.67
N THR A 608 -7.47 -11.17 14.88
CA THR A 608 -7.06 -10.89 13.49
C THR A 608 -5.55 -10.69 13.33
N ALA A 609 -4.94 -9.73 14.03
CA ALA A 609 -3.51 -9.43 13.89
C ALA A 609 -2.60 -10.61 14.28
N PRO A 610 -2.66 -11.17 15.51
CA PRO A 610 -1.76 -12.26 15.89
C PRO A 610 -2.00 -13.52 15.05
N SER A 611 -3.23 -13.82 14.64
CA SER A 611 -3.51 -14.99 13.79
C SER A 611 -2.91 -14.84 12.39
N LEU A 612 -3.12 -13.70 11.72
CA LEU A 612 -2.55 -13.44 10.39
C LEU A 612 -1.01 -13.46 10.45
N ILE A 613 -0.41 -12.91 11.50
CA ILE A 613 1.05 -12.93 11.67
C ILE A 613 1.53 -14.36 11.83
N SER A 614 1.00 -15.11 12.79
CA SER A 614 1.36 -16.52 13.01
C SER A 614 1.23 -17.35 11.72
N MET A 615 0.16 -17.13 10.95
CA MET A 615 -0.09 -17.84 9.69
C MET A 615 0.92 -17.50 8.60
N LEU A 616 1.28 -16.22 8.45
CA LEU A 616 2.19 -15.76 7.39
C LEU A 616 3.66 -15.92 7.76
N THR A 617 4.03 -15.89 9.04
CA THR A 617 5.41 -16.14 9.49
C THR A 617 5.68 -17.62 9.71
N GLY A 618 4.63 -18.42 9.94
CA GLY A 618 4.76 -19.83 10.30
C GLY A 618 5.34 -20.02 11.71
N THR A 619 5.12 -19.07 12.61
CA THR A 619 5.69 -19.06 13.97
C THR A 619 4.62 -18.84 15.03
N TRP A 620 4.90 -19.26 16.26
CA TRP A 620 4.00 -19.01 17.40
C TRP A 620 3.97 -17.53 17.81
N PRO A 621 2.91 -17.08 18.51
CA PRO A 621 2.89 -15.76 19.14
C PRO A 621 4.04 -15.50 20.10
N HIS A 622 4.56 -16.54 20.74
CA HIS A 622 5.75 -16.51 21.61
C HIS A 622 7.04 -16.15 20.86
N THR A 623 7.10 -16.50 19.56
CA THR A 623 8.27 -16.31 18.70
C THR A 623 8.25 -14.92 18.07
N HIS A 624 7.12 -14.51 17.50
CA HIS A 624 7.00 -13.20 16.84
C HIS A 624 6.62 -12.05 17.78
N GLY A 625 6.13 -12.35 18.99
CA GLY A 625 5.86 -11.38 20.06
C GLY A 625 4.51 -10.64 19.97
N ILE A 626 3.71 -10.89 18.94
CA ILE A 626 2.42 -10.21 18.73
C ILE A 626 1.28 -11.08 19.26
N ARG A 627 0.58 -10.63 20.31
CA ARG A 627 -0.44 -11.43 21.03
C ARG A 627 -1.80 -10.75 21.16
N ASP A 628 -1.97 -9.60 20.53
CA ASP A 628 -3.20 -8.81 20.44
C ASP A 628 -3.13 -7.81 19.26
N ASN A 629 -4.20 -7.05 19.03
CA ASN A 629 -4.31 -6.10 17.91
C ASN A 629 -3.79 -4.68 18.24
N PHE A 630 -3.56 -4.37 19.52
CA PHE A 630 -3.18 -3.04 20.03
C PHE A 630 -1.66 -2.91 20.15
N VAL A 631 -1.00 -3.08 19.01
CA VAL A 631 0.46 -3.06 18.89
C VAL A 631 0.97 -1.63 18.71
N ASP A 632 2.01 -1.24 19.44
CA ASP A 632 2.69 0.06 19.25
C ASP A 632 3.46 0.12 17.91
N ASP A 633 3.88 1.32 17.50
CA ASP A 633 4.57 1.51 16.21
C ASP A 633 5.92 0.76 16.12
N GLU A 634 6.69 0.67 17.20
CA GLU A 634 8.02 0.02 17.20
C GLU A 634 7.89 -1.50 17.00
N SER A 635 6.82 -2.08 17.52
CA SER A 635 6.51 -3.50 17.42
C SER A 635 5.86 -3.90 16.08
N THR A 636 5.59 -2.96 15.16
CA THR A 636 5.01 -3.28 13.83
C THR A 636 6.03 -3.83 12.82
N ASP A 637 7.33 -3.64 13.08
CA ASP A 637 8.40 -4.23 12.29
C ASP A 637 8.67 -5.65 12.77
N LEU A 638 8.25 -6.64 11.97
CA LEU A 638 8.32 -8.05 12.37
C LEU A 638 9.78 -8.50 12.45
N LYS A 639 10.15 -9.16 13.55
CA LYS A 639 11.50 -9.68 13.77
C LYS A 639 11.81 -10.97 12.98
N VAL A 640 10.81 -11.50 12.29
CA VAL A 640 10.88 -12.74 11.51
C VAL A 640 10.36 -12.47 10.10
N ASP A 641 11.04 -13.05 9.10
CA ASP A 641 10.61 -12.93 7.71
C ASP A 641 9.28 -13.66 7.51
N ALA A 642 8.31 -12.95 6.93
CA ALA A 642 7.02 -13.53 6.57
C ALA A 642 7.06 -14.15 5.15
N LEU A 643 6.11 -15.06 4.88
CA LEU A 643 5.91 -15.73 3.60
C LEU A 643 6.01 -14.80 2.37
N PRO A 644 5.42 -13.58 2.34
CA PRO A 644 5.55 -12.71 1.16
C PRO A 644 6.99 -12.25 0.91
N ALA A 645 7.76 -11.97 1.96
CA ALA A 645 9.17 -11.60 1.83
C ALA A 645 10.00 -12.78 1.31
N LEU A 646 9.76 -13.99 1.83
CA LEU A 646 10.46 -15.21 1.42
C LEU A 646 10.15 -15.60 -0.04
N LEU A 647 8.87 -15.57 -0.43
CA LEU A 647 8.46 -15.82 -1.82
C LEU A 647 9.05 -14.78 -2.77
N LYS A 648 9.08 -13.51 -2.36
CA LYS A 648 9.71 -12.42 -3.13
C LYS A 648 11.19 -12.69 -3.38
N GLN A 649 11.93 -13.12 -2.36
CA GLN A 649 13.34 -13.50 -2.50
C GLN A 649 13.53 -14.65 -3.52
N ALA A 650 12.54 -15.54 -3.64
CA ALA A 650 12.50 -16.61 -4.63
C ALA A 650 11.94 -16.23 -6.01
N GLY A 651 11.75 -14.94 -6.27
CA GLY A 651 11.33 -14.43 -7.59
C GLY A 651 9.83 -14.40 -7.83
N TYR A 652 9.01 -14.60 -6.78
CA TYR A 652 7.58 -14.30 -6.85
C TYR A 652 7.32 -12.79 -6.83
N ARG A 653 6.25 -12.40 -7.51
CA ARG A 653 5.59 -11.11 -7.33
C ARG A 653 4.57 -11.21 -6.21
N THR A 654 4.75 -10.50 -5.11
CA THR A 654 3.88 -10.67 -3.94
C THR A 654 2.93 -9.49 -3.76
N ALA A 655 1.64 -9.78 -3.58
CA ALA A 655 0.63 -8.74 -3.44
C ALA A 655 -0.41 -9.09 -2.37
N ALA A 656 -0.97 -8.05 -1.74
CA ALA A 656 -2.09 -8.17 -0.81
C ALA A 656 -3.17 -7.14 -1.13
N ILE A 657 -4.44 -7.55 -1.04
CA ILE A 657 -5.60 -6.66 -1.18
C ILE A 657 -6.68 -7.02 -0.17
N SER A 658 -7.26 -6.00 0.45
CA SER A 658 -8.30 -6.19 1.47
C SER A 658 -9.31 -5.03 1.49
N ASP A 659 -10.37 -5.23 2.27
CA ASP A 659 -11.22 -4.19 2.84
C ASP A 659 -10.88 -4.00 4.33
N TRP A 660 -11.84 -3.53 5.14
CA TRP A 660 -11.62 -2.95 6.48
C TRP A 660 -10.74 -3.81 7.44
N CYS A 661 -11.00 -5.10 7.61
CA CYS A 661 -10.23 -6.00 8.49
C CYS A 661 -8.74 -6.08 8.14
N GLY A 662 -8.40 -5.89 6.87
CA GLY A 662 -7.00 -5.83 6.42
C GLY A 662 -6.26 -4.59 6.88
N ALA A 663 -6.87 -3.71 7.69
CA ALA A 663 -6.18 -2.64 8.39
C ALA A 663 -5.12 -3.21 9.34
N ASP A 664 -5.42 -4.34 9.98
CA ASP A 664 -4.46 -5.05 10.82
C ASP A 664 -3.29 -5.56 9.95
N MET A 665 -3.56 -6.11 8.77
CA MET A 665 -2.48 -6.49 7.84
C MET A 665 -1.70 -5.28 7.31
N GLY A 666 -2.36 -4.15 7.10
CA GLY A 666 -1.76 -2.89 6.63
C GLY A 666 -0.89 -2.19 7.68
N LYS A 667 -1.00 -2.59 8.95
CA LYS A 667 -0.20 -2.08 10.06
C LYS A 667 1.21 -2.67 10.12
N PHE A 668 1.39 -3.93 9.71
CA PHE A 668 2.67 -4.66 9.80
C PHE A 668 3.41 -4.74 8.46
N SER A 669 4.73 -4.83 8.55
CA SER A 669 5.61 -4.99 7.39
C SER A 669 5.81 -6.46 7.01
N PHE A 670 4.89 -7.05 6.25
CA PHE A 670 5.01 -8.44 5.78
C PHE A 670 5.94 -8.64 4.56
N GLY A 671 6.43 -7.57 3.95
CA GLY A 671 7.33 -7.64 2.78
C GLY A 671 6.66 -7.87 1.42
N PHE A 672 5.36 -7.57 1.28
CA PHE A 672 4.67 -7.58 -0.03
C PHE A 672 5.27 -6.56 -1.02
N ASP A 673 5.33 -6.90 -2.30
CA ASP A 673 5.68 -5.94 -3.36
C ASP A 673 4.59 -4.89 -3.62
N TYR A 674 3.32 -5.25 -3.40
CA TYR A 674 2.19 -4.36 -3.56
C TYR A 674 1.09 -4.61 -2.53
N THR A 675 0.64 -3.55 -1.89
CA THR A 675 -0.47 -3.57 -0.96
C THR A 675 -1.59 -2.63 -1.42
N ASP A 676 -2.81 -3.14 -1.35
CA ASP A 676 -4.05 -2.37 -1.46
C ASP A 676 -4.87 -2.63 -0.19
N LEU A 677 -4.38 -2.05 0.91
CA LEU A 677 -4.86 -2.25 2.27
C LEU A 677 -5.29 -0.91 2.90
N PRO A 678 -6.30 -0.90 3.78
CA PRO A 678 -6.67 0.29 4.53
C PRO A 678 -5.57 0.67 5.54
N GLN A 679 -5.66 1.90 6.05
CA GLN A 679 -4.76 2.40 7.09
C GLN A 679 -5.11 1.80 8.45
N ASP A 680 -4.16 1.85 9.39
CA ASP A 680 -4.34 1.37 10.76
C ASP A 680 -5.62 1.95 11.39
N GLN A 681 -6.51 1.03 11.78
CA GLN A 681 -7.78 1.33 12.43
C GLN A 681 -7.61 1.63 13.92
N TRP A 682 -6.53 1.13 14.53
CA TRP A 682 -6.16 1.36 15.92
C TRP A 682 -5.33 2.64 16.05
N ASN A 683 -5.71 3.67 15.31
CA ASN A 683 -5.05 4.97 15.30
C ASN A 683 -6.06 6.10 15.57
N LEU A 684 -5.82 6.88 16.62
CA LEU A 684 -6.73 7.93 17.07
C LEU A 684 -6.92 9.03 16.01
N LYS A 685 -5.89 9.36 15.22
CA LYS A 685 -6.04 10.30 14.10
C LYS A 685 -6.89 9.74 12.97
N TYR A 686 -6.81 8.43 12.71
CA TYR A 686 -7.71 7.77 11.77
C TYR A 686 -9.18 7.85 12.25
N LEU A 687 -9.43 7.53 13.53
CA LEU A 687 -10.76 7.61 14.14
C LEU A 687 -11.31 9.04 14.13
N ILE A 688 -10.51 10.06 14.49
CA ILE A 688 -10.93 11.47 14.48
C ILE A 688 -11.33 11.93 13.06
N ARG A 689 -10.64 11.44 12.02
CA ARG A 689 -10.96 11.79 10.61
C ARG A 689 -12.32 11.27 10.15
N GLN A 690 -12.88 10.26 10.80
CA GLN A 690 -14.23 9.78 10.48
C GLN A 690 -15.30 10.81 10.86
N GLY A 691 -15.02 11.65 11.84
CA GLY A 691 -15.89 12.75 12.26
C GLY A 691 -17.21 12.32 12.91
N PRO A 692 -18.07 13.29 13.26
CA PRO A 692 -19.37 13.03 13.88
C PRO A 692 -20.33 12.31 12.94
N LYS A 693 -21.20 11.44 13.48
CA LYS A 693 -21.96 10.49 12.64
C LYS A 693 -22.89 11.15 11.62
N ASP A 694 -23.51 12.31 11.90
CA ASP A 694 -24.39 12.97 10.92
C ASP A 694 -23.64 13.48 9.68
N LEU A 695 -22.51 14.17 9.91
CA LEU A 695 -21.65 14.64 8.83
C LEU A 695 -21.08 13.45 8.05
N ARG A 696 -20.65 12.41 8.77
CA ARG A 696 -20.20 11.14 8.20
C ARG A 696 -21.27 10.48 7.35
N LEU A 697 -22.53 10.42 7.83
CA LEU A 697 -23.66 9.84 7.11
C LEU A 697 -23.88 10.56 5.79
N PHE A 698 -24.03 11.88 5.82
CA PHE A 698 -24.28 12.65 4.60
C PHE A 698 -23.17 12.44 3.57
N VAL A 699 -21.90 12.56 3.98
CA VAL A 699 -20.77 12.42 3.06
C VAL A 699 -20.67 11.00 2.51
N SER A 700 -20.78 9.98 3.36
CA SER A 700 -20.61 8.57 2.99
C SER A 700 -21.66 8.05 2.00
N LEU A 701 -22.88 8.61 2.00
CA LEU A 701 -23.91 8.31 0.99
C LEU A 701 -23.41 8.51 -0.45
N PHE A 702 -22.56 9.50 -0.67
CA PHE A 702 -22.02 9.85 -1.98
C PHE A 702 -20.59 9.37 -2.22
N THR A 703 -19.88 8.92 -1.18
CA THR A 703 -18.44 8.61 -1.25
C THR A 703 -18.12 7.13 -1.10
N HIS A 704 -19.13 6.25 -0.96
CA HIS A 704 -18.91 4.80 -1.03
C HIS A 704 -18.71 4.31 -2.48
N ASN A 705 -17.66 4.81 -3.12
CA ASN A 705 -17.24 4.61 -4.50
C ASN A 705 -15.73 4.89 -4.67
N ARG A 706 -15.22 4.95 -5.91
CA ARG A 706 -13.79 5.15 -6.18
C ARG A 706 -13.25 6.45 -5.59
N LEU A 707 -14.00 7.55 -5.68
CA LEU A 707 -13.53 8.86 -5.22
C LEU A 707 -13.40 8.90 -3.71
N GLY A 708 -14.38 8.36 -2.97
CA GLY A 708 -14.23 8.29 -1.52
C GLY A 708 -13.13 7.35 -1.08
N ARG A 709 -12.91 6.22 -1.76
CA ARG A 709 -11.75 5.38 -1.46
C ARG A 709 -10.42 6.13 -1.60
N LEU A 710 -10.29 7.00 -2.60
CA LEU A 710 -9.07 7.78 -2.84
C LEU A 710 -8.92 8.97 -1.87
N LEU A 711 -10.02 9.66 -1.56
CA LEU A 711 -9.99 10.98 -0.92
C LEU A 711 -10.45 10.97 0.54
N LEU A 712 -11.23 9.96 0.92
CA LEU A 712 -11.87 9.76 2.23
C LEU A 712 -11.79 8.27 2.63
N PRO A 713 -10.60 7.63 2.61
CA PRO A 713 -10.46 6.20 2.86
C PRO A 713 -11.04 5.80 4.23
N GLU A 714 -10.97 6.66 5.24
CA GLU A 714 -11.54 6.42 6.57
C GLU A 714 -13.08 6.29 6.60
N LEU A 715 -13.77 6.85 5.60
CA LEU A 715 -15.22 6.69 5.45
C LEU A 715 -15.56 5.54 4.51
N TYR A 716 -14.67 5.25 3.56
CA TYR A 716 -14.85 4.14 2.63
C TYR A 716 -14.65 2.79 3.32
N TYR A 717 -13.58 2.65 4.11
CA TYR A 717 -13.25 1.47 4.91
C TYR A 717 -13.78 1.61 6.34
N LEU A 718 -15.04 2.02 6.49
CA LEU A 718 -15.67 2.13 7.81
C LEU A 718 -16.04 0.73 8.32
N GLY A 719 -15.71 0.44 9.58
CA GLY A 719 -16.02 -0.84 10.20
C GLY A 719 -17.52 -1.17 10.15
N GLY A 720 -17.85 -2.41 9.80
CA GLY A 720 -19.22 -2.90 9.63
C GLY A 720 -19.94 -2.47 8.35
N VAL A 721 -19.24 -1.82 7.41
CA VAL A 721 -19.78 -1.52 6.07
C VAL A 721 -19.29 -2.57 5.07
N PRO A 722 -20.19 -3.33 4.43
CA PRO A 722 -19.78 -4.40 3.52
C PRO A 722 -19.20 -3.84 2.21
N LEU A 723 -18.07 -4.43 1.81
CA LEU A 723 -17.28 -4.09 0.61
C LEU A 723 -16.94 -5.35 -0.22
N THR A 724 -17.68 -6.44 -0.02
CA THR A 724 -17.37 -7.78 -0.56
C THR A 724 -17.26 -7.76 -2.08
N GLN A 725 -18.28 -7.27 -2.78
CA GLN A 725 -18.29 -7.30 -4.25
C GLN A 725 -17.31 -6.28 -4.86
N PRO A 726 -17.21 -5.03 -4.37
CA PRO A 726 -16.16 -4.11 -4.81
C PRO A 726 -14.74 -4.66 -4.63
N LEU A 727 -14.47 -5.33 -3.50
CA LEU A 727 -13.18 -5.97 -3.23
C LEU A 727 -12.92 -7.10 -4.22
N GLY A 728 -13.84 -8.05 -4.38
CA GLY A 728 -13.65 -9.18 -5.29
C GLY A 728 -13.43 -8.77 -6.74
N LYS A 729 -14.12 -7.71 -7.20
CA LYS A 729 -13.87 -7.13 -8.53
C LYS A 729 -12.46 -6.54 -8.68
N ARG A 730 -11.93 -5.90 -7.63
CA ARG A 730 -10.54 -5.40 -7.63
C ARG A 730 -9.54 -6.54 -7.58
N ALA A 731 -9.79 -7.56 -6.77
CA ALA A 731 -8.93 -8.74 -6.64
C ALA A 731 -8.79 -9.48 -7.97
N ARG A 732 -9.89 -9.77 -8.67
CA ARG A 732 -9.86 -10.37 -10.02
C ARG A 732 -9.06 -9.53 -11.04
N ARG A 733 -9.21 -8.20 -11.01
CA ARG A 733 -8.40 -7.31 -11.87
C ARG A 733 -6.91 -7.35 -11.51
N LEU A 734 -6.57 -7.50 -10.24
CA LEU A 734 -5.18 -7.63 -9.79
C LEU A 734 -4.58 -8.97 -10.26
N VAL A 735 -5.33 -10.08 -10.17
CA VAL A 735 -4.93 -11.38 -10.74
C VAL A 735 -4.58 -11.24 -12.23
N ALA A 736 -5.46 -10.62 -13.02
CA ALA A 736 -5.22 -10.41 -14.45
C ALA A 736 -3.95 -9.58 -14.72
N ARG A 737 -3.66 -8.55 -13.90
CA ARG A 737 -2.47 -7.70 -14.04
C ARG A 737 -1.18 -8.42 -13.62
N LEU A 738 -1.23 -9.23 -12.57
CA LEU A 738 -0.09 -10.04 -12.11
C LEU A 738 0.27 -11.10 -13.17
N ALA A 739 -0.74 -11.71 -13.78
CA ALA A 739 -0.59 -12.73 -14.83
C ALA A 739 -0.02 -12.21 -16.17
N GLU A 740 0.09 -10.89 -16.37
CA GLU A 740 0.77 -10.33 -17.56
C GLU A 740 2.31 -10.43 -17.46
N SER A 741 2.85 -10.92 -16.34
CA SER A 741 4.26 -11.21 -16.13
C SER A 741 4.60 -12.69 -16.29
N ALA A 742 5.83 -12.98 -16.72
CA ALA A 742 6.36 -14.35 -16.75
C ALA A 742 6.65 -14.88 -15.33
N GLN A 743 6.97 -14.00 -14.39
CA GLN A 743 7.20 -14.37 -12.98
C GLN A 743 5.92 -14.91 -12.33
N PRO A 744 6.02 -15.93 -11.45
CA PRO A 744 4.91 -16.38 -10.62
C PRO A 744 4.47 -15.27 -9.67
N PHE A 745 3.22 -15.33 -9.22
CA PHE A 745 2.71 -14.38 -8.24
C PHE A 745 2.16 -15.07 -7.01
N PHE A 746 2.25 -14.37 -5.88
CA PHE A 746 1.53 -14.66 -4.66
C PHE A 746 0.55 -13.52 -4.41
N LEU A 747 -0.74 -13.83 -4.31
CA LEU A 747 -1.78 -12.85 -3.99
C LEU A 747 -2.55 -13.30 -2.76
N ASN A 748 -2.53 -12.49 -1.70
CA ASN A 748 -3.46 -12.63 -0.58
C ASN A 748 -4.67 -11.69 -0.75
N VAL A 749 -5.88 -12.24 -0.73
CA VAL A 749 -7.14 -11.52 -0.77
C VAL A 749 -7.88 -11.77 0.54
N PHE A 750 -8.06 -10.74 1.36
CA PHE A 750 -8.67 -10.87 2.68
C PHE A 750 -9.96 -10.05 2.78
N TYR A 751 -11.06 -10.69 3.18
CA TYR A 751 -12.40 -10.10 3.21
C TYR A 751 -12.89 -9.87 4.64
N SER A 752 -13.57 -8.75 4.89
CA SER A 752 -14.28 -8.48 6.17
C SER A 752 -15.69 -9.09 6.20
N THR A 753 -16.10 -9.82 5.16
CA THR A 753 -17.50 -10.17 4.89
C THR A 753 -18.17 -10.85 6.08
N THR A 754 -17.48 -11.79 6.74
CA THR A 754 -18.02 -12.55 7.87
C THR A 754 -17.73 -11.95 9.24
N HIS A 755 -17.11 -10.76 9.32
CA HIS A 755 -16.81 -10.10 10.59
C HIS A 755 -18.05 -9.38 11.18
N PRO A 756 -18.22 -9.33 12.51
CA PRO A 756 -19.31 -8.57 13.15
C PRO A 756 -19.29 -7.07 12.75
N PRO A 757 -20.44 -6.41 12.57
CA PRO A 757 -21.78 -6.82 12.95
C PRO A 757 -22.52 -7.68 11.89
N PHE A 758 -21.84 -8.39 10.98
CA PHE A 758 -22.47 -9.28 10.00
C PHE A 758 -23.45 -8.56 9.06
N ALA A 759 -22.96 -7.50 8.43
CA ALA A 759 -23.66 -6.82 7.34
C ALA A 759 -23.20 -7.39 6.01
N SER A 760 -24.14 -7.67 5.10
CA SER A 760 -23.87 -8.07 3.71
C SER A 760 -24.63 -7.19 2.72
N GLU A 761 -24.22 -7.21 1.44
CA GLU A 761 -24.90 -6.45 0.40
C GLU A 761 -26.22 -7.13 -0.02
N TRP A 762 -27.11 -6.43 -0.74
CA TRP A 762 -28.31 -7.07 -1.29
C TRP A 762 -27.95 -8.01 -2.46
N PRO A 763 -28.54 -9.22 -2.58
CA PRO A 763 -29.63 -9.77 -1.76
C PRO A 763 -29.23 -10.60 -0.53
N TRP A 764 -27.95 -10.72 -0.19
CA TRP A 764 -27.45 -11.69 0.80
C TRP A 764 -28.04 -11.51 2.19
N TYR A 765 -28.14 -10.28 2.71
CA TYR A 765 -28.76 -10.04 4.04
C TYR A 765 -30.24 -10.43 4.12
N THR A 766 -30.91 -10.68 2.98
CA THR A 766 -32.31 -11.14 2.91
C THR A 766 -32.47 -12.63 2.63
N ARG A 767 -31.37 -13.34 2.36
CA ARG A 767 -31.44 -14.71 1.81
C ARG A 767 -31.93 -15.74 2.82
N PHE A 768 -31.47 -15.62 4.07
CA PHE A 768 -31.80 -16.57 5.14
C PHE A 768 -32.57 -15.91 6.29
N ALA A 769 -32.41 -14.60 6.47
CA ALA A 769 -33.12 -13.85 7.50
C ALA A 769 -34.63 -13.93 7.32
N ASP A 770 -35.36 -14.04 8.44
CA ASP A 770 -36.82 -14.05 8.43
C ASP A 770 -37.36 -12.76 7.76
N PRO A 771 -38.12 -12.89 6.65
CA PRO A 771 -38.73 -11.75 5.99
C PRO A 771 -39.65 -10.95 6.92
N ALA A 772 -40.32 -11.62 7.88
CA ALA A 772 -41.23 -11.01 8.83
C ALA A 772 -40.54 -10.37 10.05
N TYR A 773 -39.26 -10.67 10.29
CA TYR A 773 -38.51 -10.10 11.42
C TYR A 773 -38.57 -8.57 11.39
N ALA A 774 -38.92 -7.97 12.53
CA ALA A 774 -39.12 -6.53 12.69
C ALA A 774 -38.35 -5.93 13.89
N GLY A 775 -37.44 -6.70 14.49
CA GLY A 775 -36.53 -6.20 15.53
C GLY A 775 -35.40 -5.33 14.95
N GLU A 776 -34.47 -4.88 15.80
CA GLU A 776 -33.43 -3.92 15.40
C GLU A 776 -32.29 -4.56 14.57
N SER A 777 -32.12 -5.89 14.63
CA SER A 777 -31.05 -6.63 13.93
C SER A 777 -31.46 -7.08 12.51
N LYS A 778 -32.19 -6.24 11.76
CA LYS A 778 -32.74 -6.63 10.44
C LYS A 778 -31.68 -6.72 9.35
N PHE A 779 -30.61 -5.91 9.46
CA PHE A 779 -29.59 -5.76 8.42
C PHE A 779 -28.17 -6.10 8.88
N ALA A 780 -27.93 -6.03 10.19
CA ALA A 780 -26.69 -6.35 10.88
C ALA A 780 -27.02 -6.51 12.37
N MET A 781 -26.10 -7.09 13.16
CA MET A 781 -26.16 -7.13 14.62
C MET A 781 -26.26 -5.70 15.20
N ALA A 782 -27.34 -5.43 15.92
CA ALA A 782 -27.66 -4.08 16.37
C ALA A 782 -26.77 -3.61 17.54
N ARG A 783 -26.54 -2.29 17.62
CA ARG A 783 -25.82 -1.59 18.70
C ARG A 783 -24.33 -1.95 18.84
N LEU A 784 -23.65 -2.28 17.74
CA LEU A 784 -22.19 -2.47 17.69
C LEU A 784 -21.49 -1.39 16.84
N THR A 785 -21.86 -0.12 17.01
CA THR A 785 -21.36 0.99 16.17
C THR A 785 -20.67 2.10 16.96
N ASP A 786 -20.55 1.93 18.28
CA ASP A 786 -19.90 2.84 19.21
C ASP A 786 -19.05 2.03 20.20
N PRO A 787 -17.80 2.42 20.50
CA PRO A 787 -16.93 1.68 21.40
C PRO A 787 -17.52 1.40 22.79
N PHE A 788 -18.25 2.35 23.40
CA PHE A 788 -18.86 2.14 24.72
C PHE A 788 -19.99 1.11 24.65
N GLU A 789 -20.82 1.17 23.60
CA GLU A 789 -21.85 0.15 23.37
C GLU A 789 -21.24 -1.22 23.06
N ILE A 790 -20.10 -1.29 22.34
CA ILE A 790 -19.40 -2.56 22.10
C ILE A 790 -18.95 -3.19 23.42
N ILE A 791 -18.28 -2.42 24.30
CA ILE A 791 -17.85 -2.88 25.64
C ILE A 791 -19.04 -3.37 26.45
N ARG A 792 -20.11 -2.56 26.53
CA ARG A 792 -21.33 -2.94 27.25
C ARG A 792 -21.94 -4.23 26.69
N ARG A 793 -22.05 -4.33 25.37
CA ARG A 793 -22.63 -5.51 24.70
C ARG A 793 -21.77 -6.74 24.85
N GLN A 794 -20.44 -6.60 24.92
CA GLN A 794 -19.54 -7.72 25.15
C GLN A 794 -19.73 -8.35 26.53
N GLY A 795 -20.10 -7.55 27.54
CA GLY A 795 -20.50 -8.03 28.86
C GLY A 795 -21.99 -8.41 29.00
N ALA A 796 -22.80 -8.30 27.95
CA ALA A 796 -24.23 -8.54 28.00
C ALA A 796 -24.58 -10.03 27.79
N PRO A 797 -25.63 -10.55 28.45
CA PRO A 797 -26.04 -11.94 28.31
C PRO A 797 -26.78 -12.18 26.99
N LYS A 798 -26.92 -13.46 26.62
CA LYS A 798 -27.51 -13.92 25.35
C LYS A 798 -28.92 -13.36 25.10
N GLU A 799 -29.73 -13.18 26.13
CA GLU A 799 -31.13 -12.74 26.04
C GLU A 799 -31.27 -11.31 25.47
N GLU A 800 -30.20 -10.52 25.50
CA GLU A 800 -30.19 -9.17 24.91
C GLU A 800 -29.98 -9.17 23.39
N PHE A 801 -29.83 -10.35 22.77
CA PHE A 801 -29.52 -10.53 21.36
C PHE A 801 -30.59 -11.34 20.63
N ASP A 802 -30.94 -10.90 19.42
CA ASP A 802 -31.82 -11.65 18.52
C ASP A 802 -31.03 -12.75 17.81
N LEU A 803 -30.59 -13.77 18.57
CA LEU A 803 -29.53 -14.69 18.13
C LEU A 803 -29.85 -15.42 16.82
N ASP A 804 -31.06 -15.95 16.66
CA ASP A 804 -31.46 -16.66 15.43
C ASP A 804 -31.34 -15.75 14.20
N GLN A 805 -31.79 -14.50 14.32
CA GLN A 805 -31.69 -13.49 13.28
C GLN A 805 -30.22 -13.11 12.98
N ILE A 806 -29.38 -13.01 14.02
CA ILE A 806 -27.95 -12.72 13.86
C ILE A 806 -27.24 -13.87 13.12
N ILE A 807 -27.58 -15.11 13.46
CA ILE A 807 -27.07 -16.30 12.77
C ILE A 807 -27.52 -16.32 11.31
N ASP A 808 -28.78 -15.98 11.02
CA ASP A 808 -29.28 -15.90 9.64
C ASP A 808 -28.56 -14.80 8.81
N LEU A 809 -28.22 -13.66 9.43
CA LEU A 809 -27.41 -12.62 8.80
C LEU A 809 -25.97 -13.09 8.55
N TYR A 810 -25.36 -13.78 9.51
CA TYR A 810 -24.04 -14.38 9.37
C TYR A 810 -24.00 -15.40 8.23
N ASP A 811 -24.99 -16.28 8.14
CA ASP A 811 -25.13 -17.24 7.03
C ASP A 811 -25.25 -16.53 5.67
N GLY A 812 -25.92 -15.36 5.64
CA GLY A 812 -25.98 -14.48 4.46
C GLY A 812 -24.60 -13.97 4.05
N CYS A 813 -23.77 -13.59 5.02
CA CYS A 813 -22.39 -13.15 4.81
C CYS A 813 -21.51 -14.29 4.28
N VAL A 814 -21.59 -15.49 4.88
CA VAL A 814 -20.86 -16.69 4.41
C VAL A 814 -21.22 -17.00 2.96
N ALA A 815 -22.51 -16.92 2.60
CA ALA A 815 -22.95 -17.14 1.22
C ALA A 815 -22.54 -16.03 0.24
N GLU A 816 -22.26 -14.82 0.72
CA GLU A 816 -21.69 -13.74 -0.11
C GLU A 816 -20.20 -13.98 -0.38
N PHE A 817 -19.47 -14.41 0.65
CA PHE A 817 -18.07 -14.78 0.51
C PHE A 817 -17.91 -15.96 -0.47
N ASP A 818 -18.74 -17.01 -0.36
CA ASP A 818 -18.72 -18.15 -1.27
C ASP A 818 -18.99 -17.76 -2.74
N ASP A 819 -19.89 -16.80 -2.98
CA ASP A 819 -20.16 -16.29 -4.33
C ASP A 819 -18.94 -15.56 -4.93
N GLU A 820 -18.16 -14.82 -4.10
CA GLU A 820 -16.89 -14.24 -4.56
C GLU A 820 -15.79 -15.29 -4.80
N ILE A 821 -15.77 -16.42 -4.06
CA ILE A 821 -14.93 -17.59 -4.38
C ILE A 821 -15.30 -18.14 -5.75
N GLY A 822 -16.59 -18.38 -6.01
CA GLY A 822 -17.08 -18.86 -7.31
C GLY A 822 -16.68 -17.94 -8.46
N LYS A 823 -16.86 -16.62 -8.29
CA LYS A 823 -16.44 -15.61 -9.29
C LYS A 823 -14.93 -15.60 -9.51
N MET A 824 -14.12 -15.80 -8.46
CA MET A 824 -12.67 -15.85 -8.58
C MET A 824 -12.21 -17.11 -9.33
N MET A 825 -12.76 -18.28 -9.00
CA MET A 825 -12.45 -19.54 -9.69
C MET A 825 -12.84 -19.47 -11.17
N ALA A 826 -14.03 -18.98 -11.49
CA ALA A 826 -14.45 -18.75 -12.88
C ALA A 826 -13.53 -17.77 -13.61
N HIS A 827 -12.96 -16.79 -12.90
CA HIS A 827 -11.99 -15.87 -13.48
C HIS A 827 -10.64 -16.55 -13.76
N LEU A 828 -10.18 -17.45 -12.89
CA LEU A 828 -8.97 -18.25 -13.14
C LEU A 828 -9.15 -19.16 -14.36
N GLU A 829 -10.29 -19.84 -14.49
CA GLU A 829 -10.64 -20.67 -15.64
C GLU A 829 -10.65 -19.86 -16.94
N THR A 830 -11.44 -18.77 -16.98
CA THR A 830 -11.55 -17.91 -18.17
C THR A 830 -10.25 -17.18 -18.52
N SER A 831 -9.32 -17.06 -17.56
CA SER A 831 -7.98 -16.50 -17.78
C SER A 831 -6.92 -17.56 -18.14
N GLY A 832 -7.29 -18.85 -18.15
CA GLY A 832 -6.37 -19.96 -18.37
C GLY A 832 -5.30 -20.07 -17.27
N LEU A 833 -5.63 -19.68 -16.04
CA LEU A 833 -4.73 -19.73 -14.88
C LEU A 833 -5.04 -20.89 -13.94
N ALA A 834 -6.20 -21.55 -14.10
CA ALA A 834 -6.69 -22.59 -13.20
C ALA A 834 -5.71 -23.76 -13.05
N ASP A 835 -5.04 -24.19 -14.11
CA ASP A 835 -4.15 -25.37 -14.07
C ASP A 835 -2.75 -25.09 -13.51
N ASN A 836 -2.42 -23.81 -13.25
CA ASN A 836 -1.11 -23.39 -12.72
C ASN A 836 -1.25 -22.40 -11.55
N THR A 837 -2.33 -22.52 -10.78
CA THR A 837 -2.57 -21.69 -9.60
C THR A 837 -2.99 -22.58 -8.44
N LEU A 838 -2.16 -22.61 -7.40
CA LEU A 838 -2.51 -23.12 -6.09
C LEU A 838 -3.49 -22.14 -5.45
N VAL A 839 -4.63 -22.65 -4.99
CA VAL A 839 -5.66 -21.86 -4.33
C VAL A 839 -5.77 -22.30 -2.87
N VAL A 840 -5.69 -21.35 -1.96
CA VAL A 840 -5.94 -21.56 -0.53
C VAL A 840 -7.19 -20.79 -0.13
N VAL A 841 -8.13 -21.45 0.54
CA VAL A 841 -9.24 -20.78 1.24
C VAL A 841 -9.02 -20.94 2.73
N TYR A 842 -9.06 -19.83 3.48
CA TYR A 842 -8.74 -19.83 4.90
C TYR A 842 -9.64 -18.89 5.72
N SER A 843 -9.53 -18.97 7.04
CA SER A 843 -9.96 -17.92 7.96
C SER A 843 -8.86 -17.59 8.96
N ASP A 844 -8.84 -16.37 9.48
CA ASP A 844 -7.94 -15.96 10.56
C ASP A 844 -8.47 -16.41 11.93
N HIS A 845 -9.77 -16.52 12.12
CA HIS A 845 -10.42 -17.12 13.29
C HIS A 845 -11.92 -17.30 13.00
N GLY A 846 -12.63 -17.98 13.88
CA GLY A 846 -14.09 -17.96 13.92
C GLY A 846 -14.61 -17.01 15.02
N MET A 847 -15.74 -17.38 15.63
CA MET A 847 -16.43 -16.59 16.66
C MET A 847 -17.38 -17.45 17.49
N GLU A 848 -17.51 -17.13 18.77
CA GLU A 848 -18.57 -17.63 19.65
C GLU A 848 -19.89 -16.86 19.43
N PHE A 849 -21.00 -17.60 19.41
CA PHE A 849 -22.40 -17.16 19.35
C PHE A 849 -23.16 -17.60 20.63
N PHE A 850 -22.54 -17.43 21.80
CA PHE A 850 -23.08 -17.84 23.11
C PHE A 850 -23.20 -19.34 23.32
N GLU A 851 -22.40 -20.17 22.63
CA GLU A 851 -22.33 -21.61 22.93
C GLU A 851 -21.78 -21.88 24.35
N HIS A 852 -20.92 -20.98 24.87
CA HIS A 852 -20.39 -21.01 26.24
C HIS A 852 -20.65 -19.68 26.98
N ASP A 853 -21.84 -19.11 26.82
CA ASP A 853 -22.27 -17.82 27.39
C ASP A 853 -21.40 -16.60 27.03
N THR A 854 -20.43 -16.80 26.14
CA THR A 854 -19.58 -15.75 25.56
C THR A 854 -19.93 -15.52 24.10
N TRP A 855 -19.78 -14.29 23.65
CA TRP A 855 -19.78 -13.99 22.22
C TRP A 855 -18.55 -13.15 21.89
N GLY A 856 -18.11 -13.20 20.63
CA GLY A 856 -16.86 -12.59 20.23
C GLY A 856 -15.83 -13.60 19.75
N GLN A 857 -14.76 -13.06 19.22
CA GLN A 857 -13.58 -13.79 18.77
C GLN A 857 -12.67 -14.01 19.99
N GLY A 858 -12.15 -15.21 20.22
CA GLY A 858 -11.05 -15.47 21.16
C GLY A 858 -11.24 -14.98 22.60
N ASN A 859 -12.48 -14.90 23.09
CA ASN A 859 -12.78 -14.49 24.48
C ASN A 859 -12.68 -15.64 25.48
N SER A 860 -12.80 -16.88 25.02
CA SER A 860 -12.66 -18.11 25.83
C SER A 860 -11.88 -19.15 25.03
N ALA A 861 -11.15 -20.02 25.73
CA ALA A 861 -10.48 -21.18 25.12
C ALA A 861 -11.33 -22.47 25.18
N ILE A 862 -12.52 -22.42 25.81
CA ILE A 862 -13.42 -23.58 25.98
C ILE A 862 -13.98 -24.04 24.63
N GLY A 863 -14.61 -23.14 23.88
CA GLY A 863 -15.21 -23.45 22.60
C GLY A 863 -14.19 -23.65 21.46
N ASP A 864 -14.62 -24.37 20.43
CA ASP A 864 -13.87 -24.53 19.18
C ASP A 864 -14.31 -23.54 18.10
N PHE A 865 -15.38 -22.78 18.34
CA PHE A 865 -15.99 -21.92 17.33
C PHE A 865 -15.14 -20.69 17.01
N SER A 866 -14.32 -20.22 17.96
CA SER A 866 -13.29 -19.19 17.71
C SER A 866 -11.96 -19.72 17.15
N PRO A 867 -11.31 -20.74 17.74
CA PRO A 867 -9.97 -21.14 17.33
C PRO A 867 -9.92 -22.13 16.16
N ARG A 868 -10.99 -22.86 15.85
CA ARG A 868 -11.03 -23.82 14.72
C ARG A 868 -11.49 -23.13 13.44
N ILE A 869 -10.59 -23.05 12.47
CA ILE A 869 -10.82 -22.38 11.17
C ILE A 869 -10.98 -23.39 10.04
N PRO A 870 -11.70 -23.04 8.95
CA PRO A 870 -11.59 -23.78 7.71
C PRO A 870 -10.22 -23.49 7.07
N LEU A 871 -9.53 -24.55 6.65
CA LEU A 871 -8.35 -24.45 5.80
C LEU A 871 -8.51 -25.42 4.63
N LEU A 872 -8.45 -24.88 3.42
CA LEU A 872 -8.52 -25.64 2.19
C LEU A 872 -7.34 -25.29 1.32
N ILE A 873 -6.69 -26.31 0.76
CA ILE A 873 -5.59 -26.15 -0.20
C ILE A 873 -5.91 -26.98 -1.44
N ARG A 874 -5.98 -26.33 -2.60
CA ARG A 874 -6.14 -26.96 -3.90
C ARG A 874 -4.92 -26.70 -4.76
N ASP A 875 -4.16 -27.76 -5.03
CA ASP A 875 -3.06 -27.75 -5.99
C ASP A 875 -3.52 -28.48 -7.28
N PRO A 876 -3.65 -27.79 -8.44
CA PRO A 876 -4.08 -28.41 -9.69
C PRO A 876 -3.17 -29.54 -10.19
N ARG A 877 -1.94 -29.62 -9.68
CA ARG A 877 -0.95 -30.63 -10.08
C ARG A 877 -1.14 -31.96 -9.34
N LEU A 878 -1.93 -31.97 -8.27
CA LEU A 878 -2.18 -33.14 -7.43
C LEU A 878 -3.59 -33.68 -7.67
N ALA A 879 -3.77 -34.98 -7.44
CA ALA A 879 -5.09 -35.59 -7.42
C ALA A 879 -5.89 -35.09 -6.20
N PRO A 880 -7.24 -34.99 -6.30
CA PRO A 880 -8.06 -34.56 -5.17
C PRO A 880 -7.90 -35.45 -3.94
N ARG A 881 -7.78 -34.84 -2.76
CA ARG A 881 -7.62 -35.52 -1.47
C ARG A 881 -8.93 -35.67 -0.70
N GLY A 882 -9.83 -34.70 -0.85
CA GLY A 882 -11.04 -34.56 -0.05
C GLY A 882 -10.75 -34.07 1.37
N LYS A 883 -11.54 -34.55 2.33
CA LYS A 883 -11.43 -34.15 3.74
C LYS A 883 -10.21 -34.80 4.43
N VAL A 884 -9.49 -34.02 5.23
CA VAL A 884 -8.36 -34.42 6.07
C VAL A 884 -8.75 -34.17 7.53
N ASP A 885 -8.80 -35.24 8.33
CA ASP A 885 -9.30 -35.20 9.72
C ASP A 885 -8.19 -34.99 10.77
N GLN A 886 -6.91 -35.09 10.39
CA GLN A 886 -5.77 -34.82 11.27
C GLN A 886 -5.81 -33.38 11.82
N VAL A 887 -5.35 -33.19 13.06
CA VAL A 887 -5.22 -31.87 13.67
C VAL A 887 -4.00 -31.17 13.06
N VAL A 888 -4.24 -29.98 12.51
CA VAL A 888 -3.22 -29.11 11.91
C VAL A 888 -3.37 -27.68 12.44
N ARG A 889 -2.43 -26.79 12.11
CA ARG A 889 -2.37 -25.44 12.68
C ARG A 889 -2.19 -24.40 11.58
N SER A 890 -2.63 -23.17 11.82
CA SER A 890 -2.44 -22.08 10.85
C SER A 890 -0.97 -21.74 10.61
N ILE A 891 -0.09 -21.95 11.60
CA ILE A 891 1.37 -21.78 11.47
C ILE A 891 2.00 -22.75 10.47
N ASP A 892 1.32 -23.85 10.14
CA ASP A 892 1.81 -24.86 9.19
C ASP A 892 1.61 -24.39 7.73
N LEU A 893 0.85 -23.32 7.49
CA LEU A 893 0.52 -22.86 6.14
C LEU A 893 1.72 -22.26 5.41
N ALA A 894 2.45 -21.33 6.04
CA ALA A 894 3.63 -20.72 5.42
C ALA A 894 4.69 -21.75 4.97
N PRO A 895 5.16 -22.71 5.80
CA PRO A 895 6.10 -23.74 5.36
C PRO A 895 5.51 -24.66 4.29
N THR A 896 4.20 -24.95 4.32
CA THR A 896 3.51 -25.72 3.27
C THR A 896 3.58 -25.02 1.91
N LEU A 897 3.33 -23.71 1.87
CA LEU A 897 3.33 -22.95 0.62
C LEU A 897 4.73 -22.76 0.05
N LEU A 898 5.76 -22.65 0.90
CA LEU A 898 7.16 -22.67 0.46
C LEU A 898 7.52 -24.01 -0.19
N ASP A 899 7.18 -25.12 0.48
CA ASP A 899 7.44 -26.48 -0.02
C ASP A 899 6.78 -26.74 -1.37
N LEU A 900 5.49 -26.39 -1.51
CA LEU A 900 4.74 -26.56 -2.77
C LEU A 900 5.24 -25.65 -3.91
N ALA A 901 5.95 -24.59 -3.57
CA ALA A 901 6.63 -23.71 -4.51
C ALA A 901 8.11 -24.11 -4.76
N GLY A 902 8.56 -25.24 -4.20
CA GLY A 902 9.90 -25.80 -4.42
C GLY A 902 10.98 -25.18 -3.54
N MET A 903 10.61 -24.55 -2.42
CA MET A 903 11.54 -23.91 -1.48
C MET A 903 11.55 -24.65 -0.13
N PRO A 904 12.73 -24.80 0.51
CA PRO A 904 12.76 -25.31 1.88
C PRO A 904 12.12 -24.29 2.84
N PRO A 905 11.45 -24.75 3.92
CA PRO A 905 11.05 -23.88 5.02
C PRO A 905 12.23 -23.06 5.56
N ALA A 906 11.99 -21.80 5.91
CA ALA A 906 13.03 -20.93 6.43
C ALA A 906 13.47 -21.35 7.85
N PRO A 907 14.76 -21.22 8.21
CA PRO A 907 15.21 -21.42 9.58
C PRO A 907 14.44 -20.53 10.56
N GLY A 908 13.90 -21.11 11.64
CA GLY A 908 13.16 -20.38 12.66
C GLY A 908 11.63 -20.43 12.52
N MET A 909 11.08 -21.06 11.47
CA MET A 909 9.66 -21.42 11.45
C MET A 909 9.36 -22.52 12.47
N ASP A 910 8.25 -22.35 13.21
CA ASP A 910 7.75 -23.35 14.18
C ASP A 910 6.77 -24.35 13.52
N GLY A 911 6.16 -23.94 12.41
CA GLY A 911 5.25 -24.76 11.63
C GLY A 911 5.96 -25.86 10.84
N VAL A 912 5.20 -26.86 10.42
CA VAL A 912 5.66 -27.96 9.57
C VAL A 912 4.91 -27.97 8.24
N SER A 913 5.54 -28.46 7.16
CA SER A 913 4.86 -28.56 5.87
C SER A 913 3.77 -29.64 5.90
N LEU A 914 2.58 -29.28 5.41
CA LEU A 914 1.41 -30.14 5.18
C LEU A 914 1.36 -30.65 3.74
N ALA A 915 2.40 -30.45 2.91
CA ALA A 915 2.41 -30.92 1.53
C ALA A 915 2.15 -32.43 1.42
N GLY A 916 2.68 -33.21 2.37
CA GLY A 916 2.40 -34.65 2.49
C GLY A 916 0.91 -34.98 2.70
N CYS A 917 0.16 -34.11 3.39
CA CYS A 917 -1.28 -34.30 3.62
C CYS A 917 -2.14 -34.11 2.36
N LEU A 918 -1.60 -33.48 1.30
CA LEU A 918 -2.37 -33.16 0.10
C LEU A 918 -2.54 -34.35 -0.86
N SER A 919 -1.83 -35.45 -0.63
CA SER A 919 -1.94 -36.67 -1.42
C SER A 919 -2.45 -37.82 -0.56
N ALA A 920 -3.17 -38.78 -1.17
CA ALA A 920 -3.69 -39.95 -0.45
C ALA A 920 -2.58 -40.89 0.03
N GLU A 921 -1.44 -40.94 -0.68
CA GLU A 921 -0.29 -41.78 -0.35
C GLU A 921 0.70 -41.10 0.60
N GLY A 922 0.57 -39.78 0.81
CA GLY A 922 1.46 -39.01 1.66
C GLY A 922 1.15 -39.15 3.14
N VAL A 923 2.18 -38.98 3.96
CA VAL A 923 2.05 -39.00 5.43
C VAL A 923 1.48 -37.66 5.89
N CYS A 924 0.36 -37.70 6.62
CA CYS A 924 -0.19 -36.53 7.29
C CYS A 924 -0.02 -36.67 8.80
N PRO A 925 0.80 -35.81 9.45
CA PRO A 925 0.99 -35.88 10.89
C PRO A 925 -0.25 -35.39 11.64
N ASP A 926 -0.47 -35.93 12.82
CA ASP A 926 -1.43 -35.39 13.79
C ASP A 926 -0.66 -34.48 14.77
N LEU A 927 -0.97 -33.19 14.78
CA LEU A 927 -0.17 -32.16 15.45
C LEU A 927 -0.84 -31.66 16.74
N ASP A 928 -0.01 -31.18 17.67
CA ASP A 928 -0.47 -30.52 18.90
C ASP A 928 -0.86 -29.08 18.59
N ALA A 929 -2.16 -28.80 18.62
CA ALA A 929 -2.71 -27.46 18.40
C ALA A 929 -2.82 -26.69 19.71
N PHE A 930 -1.99 -25.67 19.88
CA PHE A 930 -2.06 -24.70 20.97
C PHE A 930 -2.95 -23.51 20.58
N ASN A 931 -3.72 -22.97 21.53
CA ASN A 931 -4.41 -21.69 21.40
C ASN A 931 -4.45 -20.94 22.74
N GLU A 932 -4.46 -19.61 22.68
CA GLU A 932 -4.73 -18.72 23.81
C GLU A 932 -5.80 -17.67 23.48
N THR A 933 -6.45 -17.14 24.52
CA THR A 933 -7.37 -16.01 24.36
C THR A 933 -6.64 -14.72 23.99
N GLY A 934 -7.36 -13.83 23.30
CA GLY A 934 -6.88 -12.47 23.07
C GLY A 934 -7.12 -11.56 24.29
N ILE A 935 -6.81 -10.27 24.15
CA ILE A 935 -7.23 -9.25 25.12
C ILE A 935 -8.75 -9.19 25.21
N TRP A 936 -9.27 -9.10 26.43
CA TRP A 936 -10.68 -8.85 26.71
C TRP A 936 -10.96 -7.35 26.70
N ILE A 937 -11.98 -6.97 25.96
CA ILE A 937 -12.36 -5.57 25.80
C ILE A 937 -13.25 -5.12 26.96
N ALA A 938 -13.98 -6.05 27.57
CA ALA A 938 -14.88 -5.86 28.69
C ALA A 938 -14.81 -7.10 29.59
N ASP A 939 -15.49 -7.03 30.73
CA ASP A 939 -15.67 -8.20 31.58
C ASP A 939 -16.45 -9.30 30.85
N VAL A 940 -15.85 -10.48 30.72
CA VAL A 940 -16.38 -11.56 29.87
C VAL A 940 -17.32 -12.46 30.68
N PRO A 941 -18.60 -12.62 30.28
CA PRO A 941 -19.54 -13.54 30.93
C PRO A 941 -19.10 -15.00 30.71
N GLY A 942 -19.54 -15.93 31.56
CA GLY A 942 -19.24 -17.35 31.41
C GLY A 942 -17.83 -17.80 31.84
N LEU A 943 -16.94 -16.87 32.22
CA LEU A 943 -15.70 -17.20 32.93
C LEU A 943 -15.96 -17.58 34.40
N PRO A 944 -15.11 -18.41 35.04
CA PRO A 944 -15.21 -18.71 36.47
C PRO A 944 -15.26 -17.44 37.35
N ASP A 945 -15.95 -17.51 38.48
CA ASP A 945 -16.10 -16.38 39.41
C ASP A 945 -14.75 -15.94 40.00
N ASP A 946 -13.86 -16.89 40.32
CA ASP A 946 -12.51 -16.66 40.86
C ASP A 946 -11.42 -16.60 39.77
N HIS A 947 -11.81 -16.37 38.51
CA HIS A 947 -10.88 -16.23 37.38
C HIS A 947 -10.01 -14.96 37.53
N LEU A 948 -8.73 -15.02 37.11
CA LEU A 948 -7.84 -13.86 37.09
C LEU A 948 -8.31 -12.79 36.08
N ARG A 949 -8.71 -11.62 36.57
CA ARG A 949 -9.21 -10.51 35.73
C ARG A 949 -8.23 -9.34 35.67
N TYR A 950 -8.43 -8.51 34.65
CA TYR A 950 -7.77 -7.22 34.47
C TYR A 950 -8.81 -6.17 34.01
N PRO A 951 -8.48 -4.87 34.08
CA PRO A 951 -9.41 -3.80 33.68
C PRO A 951 -9.87 -3.86 32.22
N ASP A 952 -10.95 -3.13 31.90
CA ASP A 952 -11.45 -3.04 30.52
C ASP A 952 -10.50 -2.28 29.58
N LEU A 953 -10.77 -2.36 28.27
CA LEU A 953 -9.88 -1.83 27.24
C LEU A 953 -9.51 -0.36 27.43
N PHE A 954 -10.43 0.49 27.91
CA PHE A 954 -10.15 1.92 28.04
C PHE A 954 -9.13 2.22 29.12
N GLU A 955 -9.00 1.37 30.13
CA GLU A 955 -7.94 1.48 31.14
C GLU A 955 -6.60 0.91 30.63
N LEU A 956 -6.64 -0.12 29.77
CA LEU A 956 -5.44 -0.79 29.25
C LEU A 956 -4.70 0.01 28.16
N ILE A 957 -5.42 0.78 27.34
CA ILE A 957 -4.84 1.45 26.18
C ILE A 957 -4.21 2.80 26.51
N GLU A 958 -3.18 3.15 25.76
CA GLU A 958 -2.60 4.49 25.69
C GLU A 958 -2.26 4.87 24.24
N VAL A 959 -1.75 6.10 24.06
CA VAL A 959 -1.14 6.53 22.79
C VAL A 959 0.34 6.76 23.04
N PRO A 960 1.21 5.74 22.84
CA PRO A 960 2.63 5.82 23.17
C PRO A 960 3.33 6.98 22.44
N ASP A 961 3.06 7.11 21.14
CA ASP A 961 3.49 8.25 20.33
C ASP A 961 2.28 9.11 19.90
N ARG A 962 2.16 10.30 20.47
CA ARG A 962 1.11 11.28 20.12
C ARG A 962 1.29 11.85 18.69
N ALA A 963 2.49 11.76 18.13
CA ALA A 963 2.77 12.19 16.76
C ALA A 963 2.23 11.19 15.74
N SER A 964 2.30 9.88 15.97
CA SER A 964 1.62 8.88 15.14
C SER A 964 0.12 8.80 15.46
N GLY A 965 -0.25 8.82 16.74
CA GLY A 965 -1.61 8.59 17.23
C GLY A 965 -2.00 7.11 17.34
N THR A 966 -1.05 6.18 17.22
CA THR A 966 -1.29 4.73 17.30
C THR A 966 -1.64 4.33 18.73
N LEU A 967 -2.66 3.48 18.88
CA LEU A 967 -3.09 2.93 20.16
C LEU A 967 -2.25 1.70 20.49
N GLY A 968 -1.71 1.66 21.71
CA GLY A 968 -0.95 0.54 22.25
C GLY A 968 -1.44 0.15 23.64
N ILE A 969 -1.11 -1.07 24.08
CA ILE A 969 -1.32 -1.49 25.47
C ILE A 969 -0.25 -0.88 26.36
N LYS A 970 -0.65 -0.35 27.52
CA LYS A 970 0.29 0.16 28.52
C LYS A 970 1.18 -0.96 29.04
N PRO A 971 2.53 -0.81 29.03
CA PRO A 971 3.46 -1.87 29.40
C PRO A 971 3.26 -2.50 30.78
N ASN A 972 2.74 -1.75 31.75
CA ASN A 972 2.52 -2.23 33.13
C ASN A 972 1.38 -3.26 33.25
N TYR A 973 0.43 -3.29 32.30
CA TYR A 973 -0.64 -4.30 32.31
C TYR A 973 -0.29 -5.57 31.53
N CYS A 974 0.75 -5.55 30.69
CA CYS A 974 1.13 -6.71 29.87
C CYS A 974 1.35 -8.00 30.69
N PRO A 975 2.06 -8.00 31.84
CA PRO A 975 2.20 -9.21 32.66
C PRO A 975 0.87 -9.73 33.21
N ALA A 976 -0.02 -8.85 33.65
CA ALA A 976 -1.33 -9.22 34.18
C ALA A 976 -2.24 -9.81 33.09
N ILE A 977 -2.25 -9.22 31.90
CA ILE A 977 -2.97 -9.72 30.73
C ILE A 977 -2.48 -11.13 30.36
N LEU A 978 -1.15 -11.33 30.30
CA LEU A 978 -0.57 -12.63 29.96
C LEU A 978 -0.87 -13.71 31.02
N ALA A 979 -0.87 -13.34 32.30
CA ALA A 979 -1.20 -14.24 33.40
C ALA A 979 -2.67 -14.68 33.36
N ALA A 980 -3.58 -13.78 32.97
CA ALA A 980 -5.01 -14.02 32.93
C ALA A 980 -5.50 -14.84 31.71
N LYS A 981 -4.71 -14.99 30.64
CA LYS A 981 -5.16 -15.70 29.42
C LYS A 981 -5.55 -17.16 29.69
N ASP A 982 -6.74 -17.54 29.24
CA ASP A 982 -7.13 -18.94 29.06
C ASP A 982 -6.32 -19.53 27.91
N ARG A 983 -5.92 -20.79 28.05
CA ARG A 983 -5.10 -21.50 27.07
C ARG A 983 -5.62 -22.91 26.86
N MET A 984 -5.44 -23.46 25.67
CA MET A 984 -5.82 -24.83 25.38
C MET A 984 -4.77 -25.55 24.53
N ILE A 985 -4.80 -26.88 24.63
CA ILE A 985 -4.10 -27.77 23.71
C ILE A 985 -5.07 -28.83 23.20
N ARG A 986 -5.07 -29.08 21.89
CA ARG A 986 -5.78 -30.18 21.24
C ARG A 986 -4.81 -31.18 20.65
N HIS A 987 -5.05 -32.47 20.90
CA HIS A 987 -4.33 -33.60 20.32
C HIS A 987 -5.34 -34.72 19.96
N GLY A 988 -5.47 -35.03 18.68
CA GLY A 988 -6.49 -35.96 18.18
C GLY A 988 -7.90 -35.56 18.61
N ARG A 989 -8.59 -36.46 19.32
CA ARG A 989 -9.94 -36.26 19.87
C ARG A 989 -10.00 -35.42 21.15
N TRP A 990 -8.88 -35.26 21.85
CA TRP A 990 -8.86 -34.68 23.19
C TRP A 990 -8.46 -33.21 23.16
N LYS A 991 -9.19 -32.39 23.93
CA LYS A 991 -8.87 -30.98 24.16
C LYS A 991 -8.78 -30.70 25.65
N LEU A 992 -7.65 -30.17 26.09
CA LEU A 992 -7.45 -29.70 27.46
C LEU A 992 -7.45 -28.18 27.50
N VAL A 993 -8.23 -27.61 28.41
CA VAL A 993 -8.33 -26.16 28.66
C VAL A 993 -7.76 -25.85 30.04
N TYR A 994 -6.91 -24.83 30.09
CA TYR A 994 -6.34 -24.22 31.28
C TYR A 994 -6.98 -22.85 31.48
N GLN A 995 -7.52 -22.62 32.68
CA GLN A 995 -8.06 -21.32 33.08
C GLN A 995 -7.36 -20.88 34.37
N PRO A 996 -6.68 -19.71 34.40
CA PRO A 996 -6.01 -19.22 35.59
C PRO A 996 -7.03 -18.65 36.59
N LEU A 997 -6.85 -18.99 37.86
CA LEU A 997 -7.72 -18.57 38.96
C LEU A 997 -6.89 -17.83 40.02
N GLU A 998 -7.52 -16.98 40.83
CA GLU A 998 -6.87 -16.39 42.01
C GLU A 998 -6.34 -17.47 42.97
N SER A 999 -7.02 -18.62 43.02
CA SER A 999 -6.68 -19.77 43.84
C SER A 999 -5.68 -20.76 43.20
N GLY A 1000 -5.29 -20.53 41.94
CA GLY A 1000 -4.43 -21.44 41.17
C GLY A 1000 -4.85 -21.55 39.71
N HIS A 1001 -5.41 -22.69 39.31
CA HIS A 1001 -5.91 -22.90 37.95
C HIS A 1001 -6.94 -24.04 37.90
N ALA A 1002 -7.83 -23.97 36.93
CA ALA A 1002 -8.71 -25.08 36.54
C ALA A 1002 -8.18 -25.77 35.27
N LEU A 1003 -8.29 -27.09 35.25
CA LEU A 1003 -8.07 -27.92 34.07
C LEU A 1003 -9.37 -28.61 33.70
N ARG A 1004 -9.83 -28.44 32.46
CA ARG A 1004 -11.03 -29.08 31.92
C ARG A 1004 -10.68 -29.85 30.65
N LEU A 1005 -11.12 -31.09 30.56
CA LEU A 1005 -10.85 -31.98 29.44
C LEU A 1005 -12.15 -32.25 28.68
N PHE A 1006 -12.13 -32.13 27.36
CA PHE A 1006 -13.26 -32.39 26.48
C PHE A 1006 -12.91 -33.47 25.44
N ASP A 1007 -13.89 -34.31 25.14
CA ASP A 1007 -13.83 -35.32 24.06
C ASP A 1007 -14.59 -34.82 22.83
N LEU A 1008 -13.87 -34.33 21.83
CA LEU A 1008 -14.45 -33.66 20.67
C LEU A 1008 -15.18 -34.60 19.69
N GLU A 1009 -15.00 -35.91 19.80
CA GLU A 1009 -15.75 -36.87 18.97
C GLU A 1009 -17.18 -37.05 19.48
N THR A 1010 -17.37 -37.11 20.79
CA THR A 1010 -18.68 -37.31 21.42
C THR A 1010 -19.32 -35.99 21.87
N ASP A 1011 -18.52 -34.97 22.11
CA ASP A 1011 -18.92 -33.65 22.58
C ASP A 1011 -18.18 -32.54 21.79
N PRO A 1012 -18.50 -32.37 20.49
CA PRO A 1012 -17.86 -31.36 19.65
C PRO A 1012 -18.13 -29.92 20.10
N ALA A 1013 -19.13 -29.70 20.96
CA ALA A 1013 -19.48 -28.40 21.52
C ALA A 1013 -18.77 -28.12 22.87
N CYS A 1014 -17.95 -29.04 23.40
CA CYS A 1014 -17.25 -28.87 24.67
C CYS A 1014 -18.18 -28.49 25.84
N GLN A 1015 -19.28 -29.21 26.01
CA GLN A 1015 -20.27 -28.97 27.08
C GLN A 1015 -19.97 -29.75 28.36
N HIS A 1016 -19.26 -30.87 28.28
CA HIS A 1016 -19.06 -31.81 29.39
C HIS A 1016 -17.58 -31.97 29.73
N ASP A 1017 -17.19 -31.54 30.92
CA ASP A 1017 -15.84 -31.79 31.44
C ASP A 1017 -15.70 -33.25 31.89
N VAL A 1018 -14.77 -33.97 31.26
CA VAL A 1018 -14.44 -35.37 31.56
C VAL A 1018 -13.05 -35.53 32.18
N SER A 1019 -12.45 -34.44 32.67
CA SER A 1019 -11.10 -34.41 33.26
C SER A 1019 -10.89 -35.41 34.39
N ALA A 1020 -11.88 -35.57 35.27
CA ALA A 1020 -11.86 -36.52 36.38
C ALA A 1020 -11.94 -37.99 35.93
N GLN A 1021 -12.64 -38.26 34.82
CA GLN A 1021 -12.84 -39.60 34.27
C GLN A 1021 -11.61 -40.09 33.51
N HIS A 1022 -10.83 -39.16 32.93
CA HIS A 1022 -9.66 -39.44 32.11
C HIS A 1022 -8.38 -38.78 32.66
N ALA A 1023 -8.13 -38.91 33.97
CA ALA A 1023 -7.01 -38.25 34.66
C ALA A 1023 -5.62 -38.47 34.01
N ALA A 1024 -5.37 -39.66 33.44
CA ALA A 1024 -4.12 -39.94 32.74
C ALA A 1024 -3.95 -39.09 31.46
N VAL A 1025 -5.02 -38.91 30.70
CA VAL A 1025 -5.05 -38.06 29.49
C VAL A 1025 -4.87 -36.60 29.89
N THR A 1026 -5.60 -36.16 30.93
CA THR A 1026 -5.48 -34.81 31.51
C THR A 1026 -4.03 -34.50 31.91
N ALA A 1027 -3.36 -35.42 32.61
CA ALA A 1027 -1.97 -35.24 33.06
C ALA A 1027 -0.97 -35.15 31.89
N GLU A 1028 -1.16 -35.97 30.85
CA GLU A 1028 -0.29 -35.95 29.66
C GLU A 1028 -0.46 -34.66 28.85
N LEU A 1029 -1.71 -34.26 28.55
CA LEU A 1029 -1.95 -32.99 27.84
C LEU A 1029 -1.52 -31.78 28.67
N TRP A 1030 -1.65 -31.85 29.99
CA TRP A 1030 -1.15 -30.80 30.88
C TRP A 1030 0.37 -30.66 30.81
N LYS A 1031 1.11 -31.78 30.74
CA LYS A 1031 2.56 -31.77 30.55
C LYS A 1031 2.95 -31.07 29.24
N ARG A 1032 2.21 -31.30 28.16
CA ARG A 1032 2.44 -30.65 26.86
C ARG A 1032 2.12 -29.16 26.90
N LEU A 1033 0.96 -28.78 27.45
CA LEU A 1033 0.56 -27.38 27.56
C LEU A 1033 1.52 -26.55 28.43
N ARG A 1034 2.06 -27.14 29.51
CA ARG A 1034 3.07 -26.48 30.36
C ARG A 1034 4.34 -26.08 29.62
N HIS A 1035 4.68 -26.74 28.51
CA HIS A 1035 5.82 -26.33 27.70
C HIS A 1035 5.66 -24.89 27.20
N PHE A 1036 4.50 -24.56 26.64
CA PHE A 1036 4.16 -23.21 26.17
C PHE A 1036 4.14 -22.20 27.34
N LEU A 1037 3.55 -22.57 28.48
CA LEU A 1037 3.54 -21.72 29.68
C LEU A 1037 4.95 -21.39 30.20
N SER A 1038 5.90 -22.32 30.08
CA SER A 1038 7.28 -22.13 30.56
C SER A 1038 8.14 -21.22 29.68
N VAL A 1039 7.67 -20.89 28.48
CA VAL A 1039 8.32 -19.93 27.58
C VAL A 1039 8.02 -18.50 28.06
N ASP A 1040 6.79 -18.24 28.51
CA ASP A 1040 6.36 -16.96 29.05
C ASP A 1040 7.19 -16.55 30.28
N THR A 1041 7.47 -17.49 31.20
CA THR A 1041 8.23 -17.21 32.44
C THR A 1041 9.72 -16.95 32.20
N ARG A 1042 10.29 -17.39 31.08
CA ARG A 1042 11.69 -17.10 30.71
C ARG A 1042 11.85 -15.73 30.05
N GLN A 1043 10.81 -15.22 29.38
CA GLN A 1043 10.83 -13.91 28.74
C GLN A 1043 10.53 -12.76 29.72
N THR A 1044 9.84 -13.02 30.84
CA THR A 1044 9.50 -12.02 31.86
C THR A 1044 10.57 -11.78 32.94
N SER A 1045 11.70 -12.50 32.92
CA SER A 1045 12.86 -12.25 33.79
C SER A 1045 14.05 -11.66 33.01
N PRO A 1046 14.11 -10.34 32.80
CA PRO A 1046 15.36 -9.67 32.51
C PRO A 1046 15.96 -9.22 33.84
N LEU A 1047 16.74 -10.10 34.49
CA LEU A 1047 17.75 -9.83 35.56
C LEU A 1047 17.87 -11.08 36.43
N ASP A 1048 18.65 -12.07 35.99
CA ASP A 1048 19.33 -12.99 36.91
C ASP A 1048 20.45 -13.74 36.18
N ALA A 1049 21.52 -12.99 35.92
CA ALA A 1049 22.81 -13.56 35.58
C ALA A 1049 23.93 -12.85 36.37
N SER A 1050 23.73 -12.64 37.68
CA SER A 1050 24.80 -12.55 38.69
C SER A 1050 24.26 -12.12 40.06
N GLY A 1051 24.13 -13.05 41.00
CA GLY A 1051 23.93 -12.73 42.43
C GLY A 1051 23.40 -13.93 43.23
N PRO A 1052 23.98 -14.30 44.38
CA PRO A 1052 23.53 -15.45 45.15
C PRO A 1052 22.28 -15.12 45.98
N ALA A 1053 21.46 -16.15 46.16
CA ALA A 1053 20.20 -16.17 46.87
C ALA A 1053 20.21 -15.50 48.26
N THR A 1054 19.25 -14.60 48.50
CA THR A 1054 18.61 -14.38 49.82
C THR A 1054 17.30 -13.59 49.67
N GLY A 1055 16.24 -14.05 50.34
CA GLY A 1055 15.19 -13.18 50.91
C GLY A 1055 13.81 -13.23 50.26
N GLU A 1056 12.86 -13.86 50.95
CA GLU A 1056 11.42 -13.71 50.75
C GLU A 1056 10.98 -12.24 50.87
N SER A 1057 10.10 -11.76 49.98
CA SER A 1057 9.28 -10.57 50.26
C SER A 1057 7.95 -10.55 49.49
N ASP A 1058 6.90 -10.89 50.22
CA ASP A 1058 5.62 -10.18 50.35
C ASP A 1058 5.24 -9.14 49.26
N LEU A 1059 4.48 -9.58 48.25
CA LEU A 1059 3.76 -8.73 47.29
C LEU A 1059 2.38 -9.34 47.02
N GLY A 1060 1.50 -9.23 48.02
CA GLY A 1060 0.15 -9.78 47.93
C GLY A 1060 -0.81 -9.09 48.89
N ARG A 1061 -0.95 -7.76 48.82
CA ARG A 1061 -2.09 -6.99 49.40
C ARG A 1061 -1.96 -5.49 49.17
N THR A 1062 -2.45 -5.00 48.05
CA THR A 1062 -3.06 -3.67 47.97
C THR A 1062 -3.69 -3.50 46.60
N MET A 1063 -5.01 -3.68 46.51
CA MET A 1063 -5.94 -3.05 45.53
C MET A 1063 -7.33 -3.66 45.75
N ALA A 1064 -7.84 -3.54 46.98
CA ALA A 1064 -9.24 -3.76 47.29
C ALA A 1064 -9.66 -2.62 48.21
N HIS A 1065 -10.01 -1.48 47.62
CA HIS A 1065 -10.91 -0.45 48.16
C HIS A 1065 -10.83 0.81 47.29
N ARG A 1066 -11.73 0.91 46.31
CA ARG A 1066 -12.37 2.17 45.86
C ARG A 1066 -13.42 1.84 44.80
N ARG A 1067 -14.57 1.34 45.26
CA ARG A 1067 -15.86 1.49 44.59
C ARG A 1067 -16.74 2.24 45.55
N GLU A 1068 -16.89 3.55 45.33
CA GLU A 1068 -18.00 4.42 45.75
C GLU A 1068 -17.61 5.87 45.41
N ALA A 1069 -17.97 6.30 44.19
CA ALA A 1069 -18.30 7.68 43.77
C ALA A 1069 -18.73 7.67 42.30
#